data_AF-A0A2G6K781-F1
#
_entry.id   AF-A0A2G6K781-F1
#
_cell.length_a   1.000
_cell.length_b   1.000
_cell.length_c   1.000
_cell.angle_alpha   90.00
_cell.angle_beta   90.00
_cell.angle_gamma   90.00
#
_symmetry.space_group_name_H-M   'P 1'
#
loop_
_entity.id
_entity.type
_entity.pdbx_description
1 polymer ?
#
loop_
_entity_poly.entity_id
_entity_poly.type
_entity_poly.pdbx_seq_one_letter_code
_entity_poly.pdbx_strand_id
1 'polypeptide(L)'
;MIGARLPLKYRTPFFLLVLFLICVGCFRQFLFSGEIVNATDILTQQYFWNVFTKENLLTDPAFQTWLPYVNAGTPFSGGLDLLFRPVTLLTLLLFPVHIAINVEIVSYFFLLSVGMYCYMRELKVSYIGSFLAALFLMLSGQIVSLANAGHVNKIGAIFPVGFVFWAFERALRRRTLSTFVLAGAVLGFQFWQGHIQISFYLCLAIGIYYIIRAGFFYRRHRSLKALSIQTLFAFLMVIIFLLLSAVEFLPLLSFAKVSDRSEGVSYEFATSWSMPPEELLSYLVPGLFGFRRLNHYEDEKNMLPYWGRMPFTQTGHYLGLLPLFFAIFAVCFVRRKHILTLSILAVIILFLGMGRYFPGYKFLYDHQLGFHMFRVPQMILYLFAFATAALAGFGAEWFFSDWSKAKTKRLRVVLLAGIGCLMLSWTFIVLFPHFEPGLLERFPGILLRKGATPELAAARLDNIISNIILFNVLCSLSLFVLGLRLKEHLLLRWIGLAVVSLYLVDIGWFNAKFLDTIPLEESHYIAENDAIRYCKDVSNKYVYHKLASVSGYEAVGVQYYNDFLGQMALGTPLVDLLNIKYIILPKHVELDGETVEVGKVVGPYKVVMDSDAVVLENLNVLPRAYVVHNAVLAQSKEEAFSIMLHPNFDSREFVVLDKEPQVTMTQEGIPSSRSSVEITHYVTRTINMNVSMATDGILVLSEKFYPGWKAYIDGQETEIYKANYTVQAIAVPQGRHEIEFRFHPKQYWLGFW
;
A
#
# COMPACT_ATOMS: atom_id res chain seq x y z
N MET A 1 -1.25 23.36 -29.23
CA MET A 1 -1.68 23.54 -30.64
C MET A 1 -0.59 23.23 -31.66
N ILE A 2 0.69 23.50 -31.39
CA ILE A 2 1.81 23.12 -32.28
C ILE A 2 1.80 21.60 -32.54
N GLY A 3 1.70 20.77 -31.48
CA GLY A 3 1.58 19.32 -31.62
C GLY A 3 0.36 18.81 -32.40
N ALA A 4 -0.74 19.57 -32.45
CA ALA A 4 -1.94 19.20 -33.20
C ALA A 4 -1.82 19.49 -34.71
N ARG A 5 -0.82 20.29 -35.12
CA ARG A 5 -0.49 20.58 -36.53
C ARG A 5 0.59 19.65 -37.10
N LEU A 6 1.26 18.88 -36.24
CA LEU A 6 2.22 17.87 -36.69
C LEU A 6 1.53 16.80 -37.56
N PRO A 7 2.27 16.17 -38.50
CA PRO A 7 1.81 14.96 -39.18
C PRO A 7 1.35 13.89 -38.19
N LEU A 8 0.32 13.11 -38.54
CA LEU A 8 -0.34 12.15 -37.64
C LEU A 8 0.65 11.20 -36.94
N LYS A 9 1.70 10.75 -37.66
CA LYS A 9 2.74 9.86 -37.13
C LYS A 9 3.55 10.45 -35.96
N TYR A 10 3.67 11.77 -35.86
CA TYR A 10 4.47 12.43 -34.82
C TYR A 10 3.65 12.95 -33.64
N ARG A 11 2.31 12.95 -33.71
CA ARG A 11 1.47 13.53 -32.67
C ARG A 11 1.55 12.76 -31.36
N THR A 12 1.43 11.43 -31.40
CA THR A 12 1.51 10.60 -30.19
C THR A 12 2.88 10.74 -29.50
N PRO A 13 4.02 10.54 -30.19
CA PRO A 13 5.34 10.75 -29.59
C PRO A 13 5.51 12.15 -28.98
N PHE A 14 5.04 13.20 -29.68
CA PHE A 14 5.13 14.56 -29.18
C PHE A 14 4.38 14.76 -27.84
N PHE A 15 3.12 14.32 -27.75
CA PHE A 15 2.36 14.51 -26.50
C PHE A 15 2.89 13.66 -25.35
N LEU A 16 3.41 12.45 -25.64
CA LEU A 16 4.06 11.62 -24.62
C LEU A 16 5.38 12.24 -24.15
N LEU A 17 6.17 12.83 -25.04
CA LEU A 17 7.38 13.57 -24.67
C LEU A 17 7.04 14.78 -23.79
N VAL A 18 5.99 15.54 -24.11
CA VAL A 18 5.56 16.67 -23.27
C VAL A 18 5.10 16.19 -21.89
N LEU A 19 4.35 15.08 -21.80
CA LEU A 19 3.99 14.49 -20.51
C LEU A 19 5.22 14.07 -19.70
N PHE A 20 6.22 13.47 -20.37
CA PHE A 20 7.48 13.07 -19.75
C PHE A 20 8.23 14.29 -19.19
N LEU A 21 8.38 15.36 -19.97
CA LEU A 21 9.05 16.59 -19.53
C LEU A 21 8.32 17.26 -18.35
N ILE A 22 6.98 17.29 -18.36
CA ILE A 22 6.19 17.79 -17.23
C ILE A 22 6.42 16.91 -15.99
N CYS A 23 6.40 15.58 -16.15
CA CYS A 23 6.65 14.64 -15.06
C CYS A 23 8.03 14.89 -14.43
N VAL A 24 9.10 14.95 -15.24
CA VAL A 24 10.46 15.26 -14.77
C VAL A 24 10.52 16.62 -14.07
N GLY A 25 9.86 17.65 -14.61
CA GLY A 25 9.86 18.99 -14.01
C GLY A 25 9.10 19.08 -12.68
N CYS A 26 7.96 18.39 -12.57
CA CYS A 26 7.13 18.35 -11.35
C CYS A 26 7.74 17.51 -10.24
N PHE A 27 8.44 16.43 -10.58
CA PHE A 27 9.07 15.50 -9.62
C PHE A 27 10.60 15.62 -9.59
N ARG A 28 11.14 16.77 -10.00
CA ARG A 28 12.59 17.02 -10.04
C ARG A 28 13.29 16.81 -8.70
N GLN A 29 12.59 17.10 -7.60
CA GLN A 29 13.12 16.89 -6.25
C GLN A 29 13.40 15.40 -6.03
N PHE A 30 12.45 14.51 -6.34
CA PHE A 30 12.64 13.07 -6.20
C PHE A 30 13.74 12.52 -7.12
N LEU A 31 13.86 13.06 -8.34
CA LEU A 31 14.78 12.54 -9.35
C LEU A 31 16.23 13.01 -9.19
N PHE A 32 16.46 14.24 -8.72
CA PHE A 32 17.75 14.90 -8.81
C PHE A 32 18.33 15.39 -7.48
N SER A 33 17.62 15.29 -6.36
CA SER A 33 18.17 15.72 -5.06
C SER A 33 19.28 14.80 -4.54
N GLY A 34 19.30 13.52 -4.96
CA GLY A 34 20.13 12.48 -4.34
C GLY A 34 19.60 11.99 -2.99
N GLU A 35 18.48 12.55 -2.53
CA GLU A 35 17.82 12.24 -1.26
C GLU A 35 16.75 11.15 -1.44
N ILE A 36 16.29 10.53 -0.35
CA ILE A 36 15.19 9.54 -0.38
C ILE A 36 13.86 10.22 -0.05
N VAL A 37 12.74 9.72 -0.61
CA VAL A 37 11.40 10.17 -0.20
C VAL A 37 11.21 10.00 1.30
N ASN A 38 10.78 11.07 1.97
CA ASN A 38 10.49 11.06 3.40
C ASN A 38 9.11 10.44 3.65
N ALA A 39 9.08 9.13 3.82
CA ALA A 39 7.86 8.41 4.12
C ALA A 39 8.12 7.23 5.05
N THR A 40 7.27 7.06 6.07
CA THR A 40 7.47 6.05 7.12
C THR A 40 7.62 4.64 6.56
N ASP A 41 6.69 4.16 5.72
CA ASP A 41 6.75 2.78 5.20
C ASP A 41 7.99 2.54 4.32
N ILE A 42 8.52 3.59 3.69
CA ILE A 42 9.79 3.51 2.94
C ILE A 42 10.96 3.35 3.90
N LEU A 43 11.06 4.23 4.89
CA LEU A 43 12.18 4.34 5.81
C LEU A 43 12.20 3.21 6.87
N THR A 44 11.07 2.57 7.15
CA THR A 44 10.98 1.49 8.15
C THR A 44 11.03 0.09 7.54
N GLN A 45 10.66 -0.07 6.26
CA GLN A 45 10.49 -1.41 5.66
C GLN A 45 11.00 -1.49 4.23
N GLN A 46 10.43 -0.73 3.29
CA GLN A 46 10.69 -0.92 1.86
C GLN A 46 12.16 -0.73 1.49
N TYR A 47 12.83 0.24 2.12
CA TYR A 47 14.25 0.49 1.87
C TYR A 47 15.10 -0.75 2.19
N PHE A 48 14.92 -1.35 3.37
CA PHE A 48 15.69 -2.50 3.81
C PHE A 48 15.40 -3.77 3.02
N TRP A 49 14.13 -3.98 2.65
CA TRP A 49 13.76 -5.05 1.73
C TRP A 49 14.42 -4.90 0.37
N ASN A 50 14.50 -3.67 -0.16
CA ASN A 50 15.15 -3.40 -1.44
C ASN A 50 16.69 -3.54 -1.36
N VAL A 51 17.31 -3.21 -0.22
CA VAL A 51 18.75 -3.48 0.03
C VAL A 51 19.01 -4.98 0.00
N PHE A 52 18.30 -5.74 0.84
CA PHE A 52 18.44 -7.20 0.87
C PHE A 52 18.17 -7.82 -0.50
N THR A 53 17.14 -7.33 -1.19
CA THR A 53 16.81 -7.77 -2.54
C THR A 53 17.95 -7.52 -3.51
N LYS A 54 18.47 -6.29 -3.57
CA LYS A 54 19.50 -5.91 -4.54
C LYS A 54 20.80 -6.69 -4.31
N GLU A 55 21.17 -6.95 -3.06
CA GLU A 55 22.35 -7.75 -2.72
C GLU A 55 22.22 -9.21 -3.20
N ASN A 56 21.03 -9.81 -3.06
CA ASN A 56 20.84 -11.22 -3.36
C ASN A 56 20.35 -11.49 -4.79
N LEU A 57 19.86 -10.47 -5.50
CA LEU A 57 19.23 -10.58 -6.82
C LEU A 57 20.07 -11.36 -7.85
N LEU A 58 21.39 -11.18 -7.82
CA LEU A 58 22.32 -11.80 -8.76
C LEU A 58 23.03 -13.04 -8.21
N THR A 59 22.97 -13.28 -6.90
CA THR A 59 23.80 -14.29 -6.21
C THR A 59 23.02 -15.48 -5.69
N ASP A 60 21.76 -15.28 -5.30
CA ASP A 60 20.90 -16.33 -4.75
C ASP A 60 19.48 -16.13 -5.28
N PRO A 61 19.06 -16.73 -6.41
CA PRO A 61 17.67 -16.62 -6.89
C PRO A 61 16.62 -17.11 -5.89
N ALA A 62 17.04 -17.89 -4.89
CA ALA A 62 16.20 -18.43 -3.85
C ALA A 62 15.91 -17.42 -2.70
N PHE A 63 16.51 -16.22 -2.71
CA PHE A 63 16.24 -15.23 -1.66
C PHE A 63 14.76 -14.78 -1.55
N GLN A 64 13.98 -15.01 -2.61
CA GLN A 64 12.66 -14.37 -2.84
C GLN A 64 11.50 -14.92 -2.01
N THR A 65 11.72 -15.88 -1.12
CA THR A 65 10.61 -16.49 -0.36
C THR A 65 10.76 -16.41 1.15
N TRP A 66 11.97 -16.25 1.71
CA TRP A 66 12.19 -16.15 3.16
C TRP A 66 13.16 -15.02 3.50
N LEU A 67 12.91 -14.28 4.58
CA LEU A 67 13.78 -13.24 5.12
C LEU A 67 14.14 -13.61 6.56
N PRO A 68 15.34 -14.15 6.84
CA PRO A 68 15.70 -14.66 8.17
C PRO A 68 15.89 -13.57 9.23
N TYR A 69 16.00 -12.30 8.81
CA TYR A 69 16.43 -11.20 9.69
C TYR A 69 15.31 -10.47 10.42
N VAL A 70 14.05 -10.72 10.08
CA VAL A 70 12.88 -10.01 10.61
C VAL A 70 11.91 -11.00 11.25
N ASN A 71 11.39 -10.69 12.45
CA ASN A 71 10.36 -11.48 13.13
C ASN A 71 10.70 -12.99 13.23
N ALA A 72 11.95 -13.30 13.58
CA ALA A 72 12.52 -14.65 13.62
C ALA A 72 12.31 -15.46 12.33
N GLY A 73 12.38 -14.77 11.19
CA GLY A 73 12.16 -15.31 9.85
C GLY A 73 10.79 -14.98 9.31
N THR A 74 10.69 -14.29 8.17
CA THR A 74 9.41 -13.91 7.55
C THR A 74 9.32 -14.34 6.09
N PRO A 75 8.15 -14.83 5.63
CA PRO A 75 7.97 -15.11 4.21
C PRO A 75 7.96 -13.82 3.37
N PHE A 76 8.77 -13.76 2.32
CA PHE A 76 8.58 -12.76 1.26
C PHE A 76 7.30 -13.02 0.44
N SER A 77 6.87 -14.29 0.35
CA SER A 77 5.77 -14.73 -0.50
C SER A 77 4.40 -14.48 0.15
N GLY A 78 3.94 -13.23 0.06
CA GLY A 78 2.60 -12.76 0.42
C GLY A 78 2.15 -11.54 -0.40
N GLY A 79 2.83 -11.25 -1.51
CA GLY A 79 2.55 -10.11 -2.41
C GLY A 79 3.76 -9.27 -2.83
N LEU A 80 4.97 -9.84 -2.88
CA LEU A 80 6.22 -9.08 -3.08
C LEU A 80 7.23 -9.77 -4.02
N ASP A 81 6.78 -10.66 -4.91
CA ASP A 81 7.71 -11.25 -5.88
C ASP A 81 8.16 -10.17 -6.90
N LEU A 82 9.41 -9.75 -6.75
CA LEU A 82 10.04 -8.71 -7.57
C LEU A 82 10.21 -9.11 -9.03
N LEU A 83 10.26 -10.42 -9.35
CA LEU A 83 10.45 -10.88 -10.73
C LEU A 83 9.32 -10.42 -11.66
N PHE A 84 8.13 -10.23 -11.12
CA PHE A 84 6.95 -9.81 -11.86
C PHE A 84 6.71 -8.29 -11.83
N ARG A 85 7.64 -7.53 -11.24
CA ARG A 85 7.60 -6.06 -11.13
C ARG A 85 8.73 -5.42 -11.93
N PRO A 86 8.59 -5.31 -13.27
CA PRO A 86 9.68 -4.91 -14.14
C PRO A 86 10.20 -3.48 -13.87
N VAL A 87 9.34 -2.57 -13.39
CA VAL A 87 9.77 -1.22 -13.02
C VAL A 87 10.70 -1.28 -11.81
N THR A 88 10.28 -1.96 -10.73
CA THR A 88 11.09 -2.15 -9.52
C THR A 88 12.40 -2.86 -9.83
N LEU A 89 12.35 -3.94 -10.61
CA LEU A 89 13.54 -4.69 -11.02
C LEU A 89 14.52 -3.81 -11.80
N LEU A 90 14.02 -3.07 -12.79
CA LEU A 90 14.86 -2.21 -13.63
C LEU A 90 15.48 -1.07 -12.80
N THR A 91 14.73 -0.42 -11.91
CA THR A 91 15.28 0.67 -11.10
C THR A 91 16.32 0.17 -10.10
N LEU A 92 16.09 -1.00 -9.48
CA LEU A 92 17.07 -1.61 -8.58
C LEU A 92 18.35 -2.04 -9.30
N LEU A 93 18.26 -2.49 -10.56
CA LEU A 93 19.44 -2.81 -11.35
C LEU A 93 20.24 -1.56 -11.75
N LEU A 94 19.56 -0.46 -12.06
CA LEU A 94 20.20 0.74 -12.61
C LEU A 94 20.68 1.75 -11.56
N PHE A 95 20.07 1.80 -10.38
CA PHE A 95 20.31 2.86 -9.39
C PHE A 95 20.58 2.31 -7.97
N PRO A 96 21.29 3.06 -7.11
CA PRO A 96 21.31 2.81 -5.66
C PRO A 96 19.90 2.76 -5.08
N VAL A 97 19.66 2.01 -4.00
CA VAL A 97 18.30 1.71 -3.50
C VAL A 97 17.47 2.96 -3.22
N HIS A 98 18.07 3.98 -2.57
CA HIS A 98 17.37 5.23 -2.25
C HIS A 98 16.91 5.99 -3.50
N ILE A 99 17.74 6.05 -4.54
CA ILE A 99 17.38 6.65 -5.84
C ILE A 99 16.38 5.75 -6.59
N ALA A 100 16.56 4.42 -6.54
CA ALA A 100 15.72 3.45 -7.24
C ALA A 100 14.25 3.57 -6.84
N ILE A 101 13.96 3.75 -5.54
CA ILE A 101 12.60 3.93 -5.02
C ILE A 101 11.98 5.22 -5.56
N ASN A 102 12.72 6.32 -5.56
CA ASN A 102 12.24 7.60 -6.10
C ASN A 102 11.92 7.50 -7.59
N VAL A 103 12.85 6.92 -8.37
CA VAL A 103 12.69 6.72 -9.81
C VAL A 103 11.52 5.77 -10.11
N GLU A 104 11.32 4.74 -9.29
CA GLU A 104 10.18 3.82 -9.39
C GLU A 104 8.85 4.56 -9.23
N ILE A 105 8.69 5.35 -8.17
CA ILE A 105 7.47 6.14 -7.92
C ILE A 105 7.17 7.08 -9.10
N VAL A 106 8.18 7.83 -9.56
CA VAL A 106 8.01 8.77 -10.68
C VAL A 106 7.71 8.04 -11.99
N SER A 107 8.33 6.89 -12.22
CA SER A 107 8.05 6.02 -13.37
C SER A 107 6.59 5.55 -13.37
N TYR A 108 6.05 5.17 -12.21
CA TYR A 108 4.64 4.80 -12.09
C TYR A 108 3.69 5.97 -12.40
N PHE A 109 3.98 7.18 -11.92
CA PHE A 109 3.16 8.36 -12.28
C PHE A 109 3.17 8.63 -13.79
N PHE A 110 4.34 8.53 -14.44
CA PHE A 110 4.43 8.68 -15.88
C PHE A 110 3.68 7.58 -16.63
N LEU A 111 3.87 6.30 -16.26
CA LEU A 111 3.22 5.16 -16.91
C LEU A 111 1.70 5.17 -16.72
N LEU A 112 1.20 5.64 -15.57
CA LEU A 112 -0.23 5.90 -15.34
C LEU A 112 -0.79 6.89 -16.38
N SER A 113 -0.05 7.95 -16.69
CA SER A 113 -0.41 8.94 -17.70
C SER A 113 -0.44 8.33 -19.11
N VAL A 114 0.53 7.47 -19.44
CA VAL A 114 0.60 6.76 -20.73
C VAL A 114 -0.60 5.84 -20.89
N GLY A 115 -0.95 5.07 -19.84
CA GLY A 115 -2.13 4.21 -19.83
C GLY A 115 -3.42 4.98 -20.08
N MET A 116 -3.62 6.10 -19.37
CA MET A 116 -4.78 6.98 -19.59
C MET A 116 -4.80 7.55 -21.02
N TYR A 117 -3.65 8.00 -21.53
CA TYR A 117 -3.55 8.50 -22.90
C TYR A 117 -3.99 7.44 -23.91
N CYS A 118 -3.45 6.22 -23.80
CA CYS A 118 -3.80 5.08 -24.65
C CYS A 118 -5.30 4.74 -24.58
N TYR A 119 -5.87 4.69 -23.38
CA TYR A 119 -7.31 4.48 -23.19
C TYR A 119 -8.15 5.54 -23.91
N MET A 120 -7.81 6.82 -23.72
CA MET A 120 -8.53 7.93 -24.37
C MET A 120 -8.39 7.90 -25.90
N ARG A 121 -7.24 7.47 -26.44
CA ARG A 121 -7.08 7.23 -27.88
C ARG A 121 -7.96 6.10 -28.38
N GLU A 122 -8.09 5.00 -27.63
CA GLU A 122 -8.99 3.89 -27.96
C GLU A 122 -10.48 4.32 -27.92
N LEU A 123 -10.83 5.29 -27.08
CA LEU A 123 -12.15 5.93 -27.07
C LEU A 123 -12.38 6.93 -28.22
N LYS A 124 -11.40 7.11 -29.10
CA LYS A 124 -11.40 8.10 -30.20
C LYS A 124 -11.55 9.53 -29.70
N VAL A 125 -10.97 9.84 -28.54
CA VAL A 125 -10.81 11.23 -28.08
C VAL A 125 -9.67 11.89 -28.88
N SER A 126 -9.67 13.20 -29.04
CA SER A 126 -8.66 14.02 -29.71
C SER A 126 -7.33 14.00 -28.95
N TYR A 127 -6.21 14.29 -29.62
CA TYR A 127 -4.89 14.25 -29.01
C TYR A 127 -4.77 15.20 -27.80
N ILE A 128 -5.41 16.37 -27.88
CA ILE A 128 -5.43 17.37 -26.79
C ILE A 128 -6.28 16.85 -25.61
N GLY A 129 -7.47 16.31 -25.88
CA GLY A 129 -8.31 15.73 -24.83
C GLY A 129 -7.64 14.54 -24.13
N SER A 130 -6.95 13.68 -24.89
CA SER A 130 -6.18 12.56 -24.33
C SER A 130 -4.98 13.04 -23.51
N PHE A 131 -4.25 14.05 -23.98
CA PHE A 131 -3.13 14.65 -23.25
C PHE A 131 -3.60 15.26 -21.91
N LEU A 132 -4.68 16.03 -21.92
CA LEU A 132 -5.20 16.65 -20.70
C LEU A 132 -5.74 15.62 -19.71
N ALA A 133 -6.47 14.59 -20.15
CA ALA A 133 -6.87 13.49 -19.27
C ALA A 133 -5.68 12.78 -18.62
N ALA A 134 -4.62 12.51 -19.40
CA ALA A 134 -3.39 11.90 -18.89
C ALA A 134 -2.67 12.80 -17.87
N LEU A 135 -2.53 14.09 -18.18
CA LEU A 135 -1.95 15.09 -17.28
C LEU A 135 -2.73 15.22 -15.96
N PHE A 136 -4.06 15.28 -16.05
CA PHE A 136 -4.93 15.43 -14.88
C PHE A 136 -4.88 14.22 -13.95
N LEU A 137 -4.75 13.01 -14.50
CA LEU A 137 -4.59 11.82 -13.67
C LEU A 137 -3.20 11.74 -13.04
N MET A 138 -2.15 11.98 -13.83
CA MET A 138 -0.75 11.93 -13.41
C MET A 138 -0.47 12.80 -12.18
N LEU A 139 -0.99 14.02 -12.19
CA LEU A 139 -0.76 15.00 -11.13
C LEU A 139 -1.87 15.06 -10.09
N SER A 140 -2.91 14.23 -10.20
CA SER A 140 -4.01 14.25 -9.23
C SER A 140 -3.49 14.02 -7.82
N GLY A 141 -3.98 14.83 -6.88
CA GLY A 141 -3.59 14.77 -5.47
C GLY A 141 -3.87 13.40 -4.85
N GLN A 142 -4.95 12.74 -5.28
CA GLN A 142 -5.29 11.36 -4.89
C GLN A 142 -4.14 10.36 -5.12
N ILE A 143 -3.36 10.57 -6.18
CA ILE A 143 -2.27 9.70 -6.58
C ILE A 143 -0.94 10.20 -6.02
N VAL A 144 -0.63 11.50 -6.18
CA VAL A 144 0.66 12.06 -5.76
C VAL A 144 0.83 12.00 -4.24
N SER A 145 -0.24 12.24 -3.48
CA SER A 145 -0.18 12.19 -2.02
C SER A 145 0.07 10.78 -1.45
N LEU A 146 -0.02 9.71 -2.26
CA LEU A 146 0.38 8.37 -1.82
C LEU A 146 1.88 8.25 -1.55
N ALA A 147 2.69 9.12 -2.15
CA ALA A 147 4.13 9.16 -1.91
C ALA A 147 4.45 9.48 -0.43
N ASN A 148 3.67 10.38 0.20
CA ASN A 148 3.81 10.77 1.61
C ASN A 148 3.66 9.59 2.58
N ALA A 149 2.85 8.59 2.23
CA ALA A 149 2.67 7.42 3.07
C ALA A 149 3.72 6.33 2.82
N GLY A 150 4.46 6.39 1.70
CA GLY A 150 5.38 5.34 1.30
C GLY A 150 4.69 4.14 0.64
N HIS A 151 3.45 4.30 0.15
CA HIS A 151 2.64 3.24 -0.45
C HIS A 151 3.08 2.88 -1.89
N VAL A 152 4.36 2.54 -2.08
CA VAL A 152 4.95 2.26 -3.42
C VAL A 152 4.21 1.15 -4.14
N ASN A 153 3.92 0.03 -3.47
CA ASN A 153 3.18 -1.10 -4.06
C ASN A 153 1.75 -0.72 -4.46
N LYS A 154 1.12 0.20 -3.72
CA LYS A 154 -0.22 0.72 -4.06
C LYS A 154 -0.17 1.58 -5.32
N ILE A 155 0.82 2.45 -5.44
CA ILE A 155 1.05 3.25 -6.65
C ILE A 155 1.35 2.33 -7.84
N GLY A 156 2.17 1.30 -7.60
CA GLY A 156 2.43 0.18 -8.51
C GLY A 156 1.15 -0.48 -9.00
N ALA A 157 0.24 -0.88 -8.11
CA ALA A 157 -1.03 -1.51 -8.51
C ALA A 157 -1.99 -0.56 -9.22
N ILE A 158 -1.90 0.75 -8.98
CA ILE A 158 -2.77 1.74 -9.64
C ILE A 158 -2.31 2.05 -11.07
N PHE A 159 -1.01 2.15 -11.36
CA PHE A 159 -0.55 2.62 -12.69
C PHE A 159 -1.10 1.84 -13.89
N PRO A 160 -1.31 0.50 -13.83
CA PRO A 160 -1.82 -0.26 -14.96
C PRO A 160 -3.30 0.01 -15.28
N VAL A 161 -4.05 0.71 -14.42
CA VAL A 161 -5.49 0.97 -14.57
C VAL A 161 -5.84 1.46 -15.98
N GLY A 162 -5.08 2.42 -16.52
CA GLY A 162 -5.31 2.95 -17.86
C GLY A 162 -5.06 1.91 -18.96
N PHE A 163 -4.05 1.06 -18.80
CA PHE A 163 -3.77 -0.03 -19.74
C PHE A 163 -4.84 -1.13 -19.67
N VAL A 164 -5.36 -1.46 -18.49
CA VAL A 164 -6.45 -2.43 -18.32
C VAL A 164 -7.71 -1.92 -19.02
N PHE A 165 -8.13 -0.68 -18.77
CA PHE A 165 -9.28 -0.08 -19.45
C PHE A 165 -9.06 0.06 -20.97
N TRP A 166 -7.83 0.37 -21.41
CA TRP A 166 -7.44 0.39 -22.82
C TRP A 166 -7.59 -0.98 -23.49
N ALA A 167 -6.98 -2.03 -22.92
CA ALA A 167 -7.01 -3.37 -23.46
C ALA A 167 -8.44 -3.94 -23.47
N PHE A 168 -9.18 -3.72 -22.39
CA PHE A 168 -10.56 -4.17 -22.28
C PHE A 168 -11.48 -3.45 -23.27
N GLU A 169 -11.34 -2.13 -23.42
CA GLU A 169 -12.12 -1.40 -24.41
C GLU A 169 -11.81 -1.87 -25.83
N ARG A 170 -10.54 -2.12 -26.13
CA ARG A 170 -10.10 -2.69 -27.40
C ARG A 170 -10.74 -4.05 -27.64
N ALA A 171 -10.85 -4.89 -26.61
CA ALA A 171 -11.52 -6.18 -26.66
C ALA A 171 -13.03 -6.06 -26.96
N LEU A 172 -13.74 -5.16 -26.27
CA LEU A 172 -15.17 -4.91 -26.52
C LEU A 172 -15.45 -4.33 -27.91
N ARG A 173 -14.49 -3.60 -28.49
CA ARG A 173 -14.61 -3.02 -29.83
C ARG A 173 -14.30 -4.02 -30.94
N ARG A 174 -13.20 -4.77 -30.81
CA ARG A 174 -12.72 -5.71 -31.84
C ARG A 174 -13.40 -7.08 -31.75
N ARG A 175 -13.81 -7.50 -30.55
CA ARG A 175 -14.51 -8.77 -30.26
C ARG A 175 -13.76 -10.00 -30.73
N THR A 176 -12.44 -9.95 -30.66
CA THR A 176 -11.56 -11.07 -31.02
C THR A 176 -11.01 -11.72 -29.76
N LEU A 177 -10.83 -13.05 -29.80
CA LEU A 177 -10.24 -13.81 -28.70
C LEU A 177 -8.91 -13.21 -28.21
N SER A 178 -8.01 -12.90 -29.14
CA SER A 178 -6.68 -12.34 -28.85
C SER A 178 -6.72 -11.03 -28.05
N THR A 179 -7.73 -10.19 -28.27
CA THR A 179 -7.87 -8.93 -27.52
C THR A 179 -8.38 -9.15 -26.10
N PHE A 180 -9.19 -10.19 -25.87
CA PHE A 180 -9.58 -10.59 -24.52
C PHE A 180 -8.42 -11.28 -23.78
N VAL A 181 -7.63 -12.09 -24.49
CA VAL A 181 -6.37 -12.63 -23.94
C VAL A 181 -5.42 -11.50 -23.51
N LEU A 182 -5.22 -10.49 -24.35
CA LEU A 182 -4.43 -9.31 -24.00
C LEU A 182 -5.00 -8.58 -22.77
N ALA A 183 -6.32 -8.40 -22.69
CA ALA A 183 -6.93 -7.76 -21.51
C ALA A 183 -6.72 -8.57 -20.23
N GLY A 184 -6.80 -9.91 -20.31
CA GLY A 184 -6.52 -10.81 -19.19
C GLY A 184 -5.06 -10.75 -18.76
N ALA A 185 -4.14 -10.68 -19.72
CA ALA A 185 -2.71 -10.52 -19.46
C ALA A 185 -2.35 -9.19 -18.81
N VAL A 186 -2.92 -8.08 -19.29
CA VAL A 186 -2.70 -6.75 -18.70
C VAL A 186 -3.32 -6.65 -17.29
N LEU A 187 -4.44 -7.33 -17.05
CA LEU A 187 -5.05 -7.41 -15.71
C LEU A 187 -4.20 -8.29 -14.76
N GLY A 188 -3.64 -9.40 -15.24
CA GLY A 188 -2.69 -10.22 -14.48
C GLY A 188 -1.42 -9.46 -14.14
N PHE A 189 -0.87 -8.69 -15.08
CA PHE A 189 0.26 -7.79 -14.85
C PHE A 189 -0.03 -6.73 -13.78
N GLN A 190 -1.26 -6.23 -13.69
CA GLN A 190 -1.63 -5.35 -12.58
C GLN A 190 -1.51 -6.08 -11.25
N PHE A 191 -1.98 -7.34 -11.19
CA PHE A 191 -2.01 -8.11 -9.95
C PHE A 191 -0.62 -8.26 -9.34
N TRP A 192 0.38 -8.55 -10.19
CA TRP A 192 1.81 -8.67 -9.87
C TRP A 192 2.45 -7.49 -9.13
N GLN A 193 1.75 -6.35 -9.02
CA GLN A 193 2.25 -5.18 -8.31
C GLN A 193 2.06 -5.26 -6.79
N GLY A 194 1.43 -6.32 -6.25
CA GLY A 194 1.48 -6.60 -4.80
C GLY A 194 0.44 -5.91 -3.94
N HIS A 195 -0.69 -5.45 -4.50
CA HIS A 195 -1.74 -4.80 -3.71
C HIS A 195 -3.16 -5.29 -4.04
N ILE A 196 -3.53 -6.44 -3.50
CA ILE A 196 -4.78 -7.17 -3.81
C ILE A 196 -6.04 -6.32 -3.67
N GLN A 197 -6.14 -5.46 -2.66
CA GLN A 197 -7.34 -4.63 -2.49
C GLN A 197 -7.56 -3.64 -3.64
N ILE A 198 -6.48 -3.08 -4.22
CA ILE A 198 -6.57 -2.20 -5.40
C ILE A 198 -6.99 -3.01 -6.62
N SER A 199 -6.43 -4.22 -6.78
CA SER A 199 -6.79 -5.17 -7.84
C SER A 199 -8.25 -5.60 -7.77
N PHE A 200 -8.75 -5.91 -6.57
CA PHE A 200 -10.15 -6.26 -6.32
C PHE A 200 -11.09 -5.14 -6.78
N TYR A 201 -10.78 -3.90 -6.40
CA TYR A 201 -11.54 -2.73 -6.85
C TYR A 201 -11.48 -2.51 -8.36
N LEU A 202 -10.33 -2.78 -9.00
CA LEU A 202 -10.22 -2.70 -10.46
C LEU A 202 -11.09 -3.75 -11.15
N CYS A 203 -11.05 -5.01 -10.68
CA CYS A 203 -11.90 -6.08 -11.20
C CYS A 203 -13.38 -5.73 -11.08
N LEU A 204 -13.80 -5.17 -9.93
CA LEU A 204 -15.16 -4.69 -9.72
C LEU A 204 -15.53 -3.59 -10.73
N ALA A 205 -14.64 -2.61 -10.95
CA ALA A 205 -14.86 -1.54 -11.92
C ALA A 205 -14.96 -2.05 -13.36
N ILE A 206 -14.13 -3.03 -13.75
CA ILE A 206 -14.17 -3.68 -15.07
C ILE A 206 -15.47 -4.48 -15.24
N GLY A 207 -15.93 -5.17 -14.19
CA GLY A 207 -17.23 -5.87 -14.19
C GLY A 207 -18.40 -4.91 -14.39
N ILE A 208 -18.45 -3.82 -13.62
CA ILE A 208 -19.48 -2.77 -13.77
C ILE A 208 -19.42 -2.14 -15.17
N TYR A 209 -18.21 -1.81 -15.64
CA TYR A 209 -18.00 -1.28 -16.99
C TYR A 209 -18.50 -2.24 -18.06
N TYR A 210 -18.24 -3.53 -17.92
CA TYR A 210 -18.71 -4.58 -18.82
C TYR A 210 -20.23 -4.62 -18.89
N ILE A 211 -20.91 -4.67 -17.72
CA ILE A 211 -22.38 -4.76 -17.64
C ILE A 211 -23.04 -3.60 -18.39
N ILE A 212 -22.59 -2.37 -18.14
CA ILE A 212 -23.13 -1.17 -18.81
C ILE A 212 -22.89 -1.26 -20.32
N ARG A 213 -21.71 -1.70 -20.74
CA ARG A 213 -21.32 -1.79 -22.15
C ARG A 213 -22.00 -2.91 -22.91
N ALA A 214 -22.22 -4.04 -22.26
CA ALA A 214 -23.04 -5.14 -22.75
C ALA A 214 -24.48 -4.68 -22.98
N GLY A 215 -25.04 -3.89 -22.05
CA GLY A 215 -26.37 -3.28 -22.21
C GLY A 215 -26.47 -2.39 -23.46
N PHE A 216 -25.51 -1.48 -23.67
CA PHE A 216 -25.46 -0.68 -24.91
C PHE A 216 -25.28 -1.52 -26.17
N PHE A 217 -24.45 -2.56 -26.09
CA PHE A 217 -24.22 -3.46 -27.20
C PHE A 217 -25.51 -4.18 -27.61
N TYR A 218 -26.22 -4.77 -26.64
CA TYR A 218 -27.49 -5.46 -26.85
C TYR A 218 -28.56 -4.50 -27.38
N ARG A 219 -28.71 -3.30 -26.80
CA ARG A 219 -29.68 -2.30 -27.26
C ARG A 219 -29.46 -1.92 -28.74
N ARG A 220 -28.20 -1.90 -29.20
CA ARG A 220 -27.83 -1.53 -30.57
C ARG A 220 -27.97 -2.67 -31.57
N HIS A 221 -27.59 -3.90 -31.20
CA HIS A 221 -27.52 -5.02 -32.17
C HIS A 221 -28.67 -6.03 -32.01
N ARG A 222 -29.38 -6.01 -30.88
CA ARG A 222 -30.50 -6.91 -30.56
C ARG A 222 -30.18 -8.40 -30.77
N SER A 223 -28.92 -8.80 -30.57
CA SER A 223 -28.45 -10.17 -30.78
C SER A 223 -27.92 -10.77 -29.48
N LEU A 224 -28.65 -11.77 -28.94
CA LEU A 224 -28.21 -12.54 -27.78
C LEU A 224 -27.01 -13.43 -28.09
N LYS A 225 -26.95 -14.01 -29.30
CA LYS A 225 -25.82 -14.85 -29.74
C LYS A 225 -24.49 -14.07 -29.77
N ALA A 226 -24.50 -12.85 -30.31
CA ALA A 226 -23.29 -12.04 -30.34
C ALA A 226 -22.87 -11.59 -28.93
N LEU A 227 -23.84 -11.34 -28.05
CA LEU A 227 -23.57 -11.00 -26.65
C LEU A 227 -23.01 -12.20 -25.88
N SER A 228 -23.57 -13.40 -26.08
CA SER A 228 -23.09 -14.61 -25.40
C SER A 228 -21.65 -14.97 -25.79
N ILE A 229 -21.28 -14.82 -27.07
CA ILE A 229 -19.88 -15.00 -27.51
C ILE A 229 -18.96 -13.96 -26.85
N GLN A 230 -19.38 -12.70 -26.77
CA GLN A 230 -18.59 -11.66 -26.09
C GLN A 230 -18.44 -11.96 -24.60
N THR A 231 -19.50 -12.43 -23.93
CA THR A 231 -19.45 -12.85 -22.52
C THR A 231 -18.57 -14.07 -22.32
N LEU A 232 -18.59 -15.04 -23.23
CA LEU A 232 -17.68 -16.19 -23.20
C LEU A 232 -16.21 -15.75 -23.27
N PHE A 233 -15.88 -14.80 -24.16
CA PHE A 233 -14.52 -14.26 -24.23
C PHE A 233 -14.14 -13.44 -22.99
N ALA A 234 -15.09 -12.71 -22.39
CA ALA A 234 -14.88 -12.02 -21.11
C ALA A 234 -14.65 -13.03 -19.96
N PHE A 235 -15.33 -14.18 -19.96
CA PHE A 235 -15.08 -15.25 -19.00
C PHE A 235 -13.68 -15.86 -19.19
N LEU A 236 -13.27 -16.11 -20.43
CA LEU A 236 -11.92 -16.60 -20.71
C LEU A 236 -10.83 -15.58 -20.33
N MET A 237 -11.08 -14.28 -20.48
CA MET A 237 -10.20 -13.23 -19.96
C MET A 237 -9.99 -13.37 -18.45
N VAL A 238 -11.04 -13.69 -17.69
CA VAL A 238 -10.93 -13.94 -16.23
C VAL A 238 -10.08 -15.19 -15.95
N ILE A 239 -10.26 -16.27 -16.72
CA ILE A 239 -9.42 -17.48 -16.58
C ILE A 239 -7.94 -17.13 -16.82
N ILE A 240 -7.62 -16.40 -17.89
CA ILE A 240 -6.25 -16.00 -18.21
C ILE A 240 -5.67 -15.12 -17.10
N PHE A 241 -6.45 -14.17 -16.59
CA PHE A 241 -6.07 -13.36 -15.44
C PHE A 241 -5.75 -14.22 -14.21
N LEU A 242 -6.60 -15.19 -13.86
CA LEU A 242 -6.41 -16.07 -12.71
C LEU A 242 -5.17 -16.96 -12.86
N LEU A 243 -4.94 -17.49 -14.07
CA LEU A 243 -3.75 -18.31 -14.37
C LEU A 243 -2.47 -17.49 -14.23
N LEU A 244 -2.42 -16.29 -14.83
CA LEU A 244 -1.22 -15.43 -14.74
C LEU A 244 -1.00 -14.88 -13.33
N SER A 245 -2.06 -14.69 -12.55
CA SER A 245 -1.96 -14.20 -11.17
C SER A 245 -1.69 -15.32 -10.16
N ALA A 246 -1.70 -16.59 -10.58
CA ALA A 246 -1.59 -17.74 -9.67
C ALA A 246 -0.29 -17.74 -8.85
N VAL A 247 0.82 -17.30 -9.46
CA VAL A 247 2.16 -17.16 -8.82
C VAL A 247 2.14 -16.32 -7.55
N GLU A 248 1.25 -15.34 -7.47
CA GLU A 248 1.13 -14.45 -6.32
C GLU A 248 -0.13 -14.75 -5.49
N PHE A 249 -1.23 -15.09 -6.17
CA PHE A 249 -2.51 -15.35 -5.54
C PHE A 249 -2.49 -16.61 -4.67
N LEU A 250 -1.82 -17.68 -5.11
CA LEU A 250 -1.74 -18.91 -4.32
C LEU A 250 -0.96 -18.69 -3.02
N PRO A 251 0.32 -18.22 -3.01
CA PRO A 251 1.05 -17.93 -1.77
C PRO A 251 0.28 -17.03 -0.81
N LEU A 252 -0.37 -16.00 -1.33
CA LEU A 252 -1.22 -15.11 -0.55
C LEU A 252 -2.36 -15.87 0.14
N LEU A 253 -3.04 -16.80 -0.54
CA LEU A 253 -4.09 -17.61 0.07
C LEU A 253 -3.54 -18.51 1.19
N SER A 254 -2.30 -19.02 1.10
CA SER A 254 -1.64 -19.68 2.25
C SER A 254 -1.40 -18.71 3.38
N PHE A 255 -0.80 -17.55 3.09
CA PHE A 255 -0.45 -16.55 4.09
C PHE A 255 -1.70 -16.04 4.82
N ALA A 256 -2.79 -15.75 4.09
CA ALA A 256 -4.04 -15.26 4.65
C ALA A 256 -4.60 -16.17 5.75
N LYS A 257 -4.40 -17.50 5.64
CA LYS A 257 -4.86 -18.48 6.64
C LYS A 257 -4.13 -18.40 7.98
N VAL A 258 -2.89 -17.94 7.98
CA VAL A 258 -2.04 -17.83 9.19
C VAL A 258 -1.84 -16.39 9.66
N SER A 259 -2.33 -15.42 8.88
CA SER A 259 -2.24 -14.00 9.19
C SER A 259 -3.21 -13.59 10.30
N ASP A 260 -2.96 -12.43 10.91
CA ASP A 260 -3.89 -11.76 11.85
C ASP A 260 -5.27 -11.43 11.25
N ARG A 261 -5.49 -11.71 9.96
CA ARG A 261 -6.71 -11.42 9.19
C ARG A 261 -7.44 -12.68 8.71
N SER A 262 -7.08 -13.84 9.24
CA SER A 262 -7.63 -15.16 8.87
C SER A 262 -9.16 -15.24 9.01
N GLU A 263 -9.73 -14.58 10.02
CA GLU A 263 -11.18 -14.53 10.29
C GLU A 263 -11.91 -13.34 9.63
N GLY A 264 -11.21 -12.58 8.78
CA GLY A 264 -11.69 -11.30 8.27
C GLY A 264 -11.56 -10.18 9.31
N VAL A 265 -12.16 -9.03 9.00
CA VAL A 265 -12.10 -7.84 9.87
C VAL A 265 -13.50 -7.43 10.28
N SER A 266 -13.70 -7.01 11.54
CA SER A 266 -15.01 -6.52 12.01
C SER A 266 -15.55 -5.40 11.12
N TYR A 267 -16.88 -5.27 11.01
CA TYR A 267 -17.50 -4.25 10.15
C TYR A 267 -17.05 -2.83 10.53
N GLU A 268 -16.89 -2.56 11.83
CA GLU A 268 -16.41 -1.30 12.35
C GLU A 268 -14.98 -1.01 11.91
N PHE A 269 -14.08 -2.01 12.02
CA PHE A 269 -12.70 -1.85 11.56
C PHE A 269 -12.61 -1.73 10.03
N ALA A 270 -13.31 -2.60 9.30
CA ALA A 270 -13.39 -2.61 7.84
C ALA A 270 -13.80 -1.25 7.28
N THR A 271 -14.76 -0.58 7.94
CA THR A 271 -15.31 0.72 7.52
C THR A 271 -14.68 1.92 8.21
N SER A 272 -13.60 1.77 8.99
CA SER A 272 -13.01 2.86 9.78
C SER A 272 -12.51 4.04 8.95
N TRP A 273 -12.07 3.81 7.71
CA TRP A 273 -11.68 4.86 6.76
C TRP A 273 -12.66 4.97 5.60
N SER A 274 -13.96 4.96 5.92
CA SER A 274 -15.01 5.29 4.96
C SER A 274 -14.96 6.79 4.65
N MET A 275 -15.13 7.18 3.39
CA MET A 275 -15.15 8.60 2.99
C MET A 275 -16.41 9.29 3.52
N PRO A 276 -16.31 10.21 4.50
CA PRO A 276 -17.48 10.92 5.00
C PRO A 276 -18.08 11.83 3.93
N PRO A 277 -19.41 11.96 3.83
CA PRO A 277 -20.05 12.78 2.79
C PRO A 277 -19.55 14.22 2.78
N GLU A 278 -19.33 14.84 3.95
CA GLU A 278 -18.84 16.22 4.04
C GLU A 278 -17.38 16.37 3.58
N GLU A 279 -16.57 15.31 3.70
CA GLU A 279 -15.17 15.33 3.30
C GLU A 279 -15.01 15.22 1.79
N LEU A 280 -16.08 14.94 1.02
CA LEU A 280 -16.09 15.06 -0.43
C LEU A 280 -15.79 16.50 -0.90
N LEU A 281 -16.01 17.49 -0.04
CA LEU A 281 -15.60 18.88 -0.32
C LEU A 281 -14.08 19.02 -0.47
N SER A 282 -13.26 18.07 0.02
CA SER A 282 -11.81 18.05 -0.20
C SER A 282 -11.41 17.87 -1.68
N TYR A 283 -12.32 17.38 -2.53
CA TYR A 283 -12.12 17.39 -3.99
C TYR A 283 -12.13 18.81 -4.58
N LEU A 284 -12.76 19.77 -3.89
CA LEU A 284 -12.82 21.18 -4.27
C LEU A 284 -11.83 22.03 -3.46
N VAL A 285 -11.78 21.81 -2.15
CA VAL A 285 -11.00 22.58 -1.18
C VAL A 285 -10.18 21.62 -0.31
N PRO A 286 -8.96 21.23 -0.72
CA PRO A 286 -8.24 20.13 -0.09
C PRO A 286 -7.93 20.30 1.39
N GLY A 287 -7.72 21.54 1.85
CA GLY A 287 -7.28 21.82 3.22
C GLY A 287 -8.39 21.89 4.26
N LEU A 288 -9.67 21.70 3.89
CA LEU A 288 -10.80 21.88 4.83
C LEU A 288 -10.64 21.06 6.11
N PHE A 289 -10.21 19.81 5.99
CA PHE A 289 -10.11 18.89 7.13
C PHE A 289 -8.69 18.70 7.64
N GLY A 290 -7.76 19.59 7.26
CA GLY A 290 -6.34 19.46 7.53
C GLY A 290 -5.66 18.35 6.71
N PHE A 291 -4.37 18.19 6.90
CA PHE A 291 -3.57 17.12 6.30
C PHE A 291 -2.85 16.35 7.40
N ARG A 292 -2.36 15.17 7.08
CA ARG A 292 -1.39 14.48 7.94
C ARG A 292 -0.20 14.07 7.08
N ARG A 293 0.95 14.66 7.43
CA ARG A 293 2.26 14.19 6.99
C ARG A 293 2.74 13.14 7.97
N LEU A 294 3.38 12.09 7.48
CA LEU A 294 4.00 11.08 8.34
C LEU A 294 5.51 11.26 8.27
N ASN A 295 6.01 12.21 9.06
CA ASN A 295 7.44 12.47 9.17
C ASN A 295 7.97 11.79 10.44
N HIS A 296 9.17 11.21 10.36
CA HIS A 296 9.87 10.63 11.52
C HIS A 296 10.45 11.71 12.45
N TYR A 297 10.53 12.95 11.96
CA TYR A 297 11.07 14.11 12.65
C TYR A 297 10.04 15.25 12.70
N GLU A 298 9.96 15.90 13.85
CA GLU A 298 8.97 16.89 14.31
C GLU A 298 8.94 18.19 13.49
N ASP A 299 8.43 18.15 12.25
CA ASP A 299 8.05 19.38 11.53
C ASP A 299 6.53 19.42 11.28
N GLU A 300 5.77 19.35 12.37
CA GLU A 300 4.33 19.69 12.39
C GLU A 300 4.07 21.21 12.31
N LYS A 301 5.11 22.07 12.37
CA LYS A 301 4.95 23.52 12.56
C LYS A 301 4.18 24.23 11.43
N ASN A 302 4.11 23.66 10.22
CA ASN A 302 3.54 24.33 9.05
C ASN A 302 2.30 23.66 8.44
N MET A 303 1.76 22.59 9.04
CA MET A 303 0.55 21.94 8.54
C MET A 303 -0.45 21.66 9.64
N LEU A 304 -1.68 22.13 9.42
CA LEU A 304 -2.78 21.82 10.32
C LEU A 304 -3.10 20.31 10.27
N PRO A 305 -3.08 19.59 11.41
CA PRO A 305 -3.32 18.16 11.47
C PRO A 305 -4.74 17.80 11.04
N TYR A 306 -4.88 16.60 10.48
CA TYR A 306 -6.17 16.07 10.05
C TYR A 306 -7.15 15.95 11.21
N TRP A 307 -8.36 16.50 11.05
CA TRP A 307 -9.36 16.59 12.11
C TRP A 307 -10.75 16.05 11.73
N GLY A 308 -10.88 15.47 10.53
CA GLY A 308 -12.12 14.85 10.05
C GLY A 308 -12.51 13.57 10.81
N ARG A 309 -13.55 12.87 10.33
CA ARG A 309 -14.16 11.71 11.02
C ARG A 309 -13.33 10.43 10.93
N MET A 310 -12.41 10.34 9.97
CA MET A 310 -11.55 9.17 9.86
C MET A 310 -10.55 9.11 11.04
N PRO A 311 -9.97 7.94 11.37
CA PRO A 311 -8.91 7.85 12.37
C PRO A 311 -7.74 8.78 12.03
N PHE A 312 -7.33 8.75 10.76
CA PHE A 312 -6.37 9.66 10.15
C PHE A 312 -6.44 9.58 8.62
N THR A 313 -5.79 10.52 7.94
CA THR A 313 -5.53 10.45 6.49
C THR A 313 -4.02 10.37 6.24
N GLN A 314 -3.60 9.87 5.09
CA GLN A 314 -2.21 9.95 4.63
C GLN A 314 -2.13 10.51 3.20
N THR A 315 -3.29 10.80 2.63
CA THR A 315 -3.53 11.19 1.24
C THR A 315 -4.57 12.30 1.20
N GLY A 316 -4.56 13.13 0.16
CA GLY A 316 -5.65 14.07 -0.09
C GLY A 316 -6.31 13.81 -1.45
N HIS A 317 -7.58 14.18 -1.56
CA HIS A 317 -8.44 13.80 -2.69
C HIS A 317 -8.49 14.83 -3.83
N TYR A 318 -7.72 15.91 -3.75
CA TYR A 318 -7.83 17.02 -4.68
C TYR A 318 -7.42 16.65 -6.11
N LEU A 319 -8.27 16.95 -7.09
CA LEU A 319 -7.98 16.66 -8.50
C LEU A 319 -7.48 17.90 -9.26
N GLY A 320 -7.72 19.10 -8.71
CA GLY A 320 -7.64 20.40 -9.39
C GLY A 320 -9.00 20.85 -9.92
N LEU A 321 -9.21 22.16 -10.04
CA LEU A 321 -10.51 22.73 -10.43
C LEU A 321 -10.82 22.55 -11.92
N LEU A 322 -9.82 22.71 -12.79
CA LEU A 322 -9.98 22.57 -14.24
C LEU A 322 -10.47 21.18 -14.67
N PRO A 323 -9.92 20.06 -14.14
CA PRO A 323 -10.47 18.73 -14.37
C PRO A 323 -11.95 18.62 -14.03
N LEU A 324 -12.40 19.20 -12.91
CA LEU A 324 -13.81 19.16 -12.48
C LEU A 324 -14.70 19.95 -13.44
N PHE A 325 -14.29 21.16 -13.85
CA PHE A 325 -15.03 21.93 -14.85
C PHE A 325 -15.14 21.18 -16.18
N PHE A 326 -14.06 20.59 -16.67
CA PHE A 326 -14.10 19.82 -17.90
C PHE A 326 -14.96 18.55 -17.74
N ALA A 327 -14.91 17.85 -16.60
CA ALA A 327 -15.79 16.71 -16.36
C ALA A 327 -17.27 17.12 -16.41
N ILE A 328 -17.64 18.26 -15.82
CA ILE A 328 -18.99 18.84 -15.92
C ILE A 328 -19.33 19.13 -17.40
N PHE A 329 -18.41 19.73 -18.16
CA PHE A 329 -18.65 20.00 -19.58
C PHE A 329 -18.90 18.72 -20.38
N ALA A 330 -18.18 17.63 -20.09
CA ALA A 330 -18.42 16.35 -20.73
C ALA A 330 -19.85 15.85 -20.48
N VAL A 331 -20.29 15.84 -19.21
CA VAL A 331 -21.62 15.37 -18.80
C VAL A 331 -22.72 16.24 -19.41
N CYS A 332 -22.57 17.57 -19.36
CA CYS A 332 -23.59 18.50 -19.84
C CYS A 332 -23.69 18.57 -21.36
N PHE A 333 -22.55 18.50 -22.07
CA PHE A 333 -22.50 18.88 -23.49
C PHE A 333 -22.16 17.76 -24.46
N VAL A 334 -21.57 16.66 -24.00
CA VAL A 334 -21.07 15.61 -24.89
C VAL A 334 -21.96 14.37 -24.77
N ARG A 335 -22.59 14.00 -25.88
CA ARG A 335 -23.50 12.85 -25.94
C ARG A 335 -22.77 11.66 -26.56
N ARG A 336 -22.02 10.93 -25.73
CA ARG A 336 -21.38 9.64 -26.09
C ARG A 336 -21.69 8.59 -25.03
N LYS A 337 -21.86 7.33 -25.47
CA LYS A 337 -22.09 6.18 -24.55
C LYS A 337 -21.01 6.06 -23.46
N HIS A 338 -19.77 6.42 -23.79
CA HIS A 338 -18.64 6.35 -22.87
C HIS A 338 -18.75 7.34 -21.72
N ILE A 339 -19.36 8.52 -21.93
CA ILE A 339 -19.58 9.50 -20.88
C ILE A 339 -20.57 8.96 -19.88
N LEU A 340 -21.72 8.48 -20.35
CA LEU A 340 -22.71 7.86 -19.46
C LEU A 340 -22.12 6.66 -18.71
N THR A 341 -21.31 5.83 -19.38
CA THR A 341 -20.62 4.70 -18.74
C THR A 341 -19.68 5.17 -17.62
N LEU A 342 -18.82 6.16 -17.90
CA LEU A 342 -17.86 6.70 -16.94
C LEU A 342 -18.54 7.47 -15.80
N SER A 343 -19.64 8.17 -16.07
CA SER A 343 -20.41 8.88 -15.05
C SER A 343 -21.11 7.91 -14.09
N ILE A 344 -21.76 6.86 -14.61
CA ILE A 344 -22.36 5.81 -13.76
C ILE A 344 -21.28 5.13 -12.92
N LEU A 345 -20.14 4.78 -13.55
CA LEU A 345 -19.02 4.16 -12.86
C LEU A 345 -18.49 5.07 -11.74
N ALA A 346 -18.26 6.36 -12.02
CA ALA A 346 -17.79 7.33 -11.04
C ALA A 346 -18.75 7.47 -9.84
N VAL A 347 -20.07 7.52 -10.10
CA VAL A 347 -21.09 7.59 -9.04
C VAL A 347 -21.08 6.33 -8.18
N ILE A 348 -21.04 5.13 -8.78
CA ILE A 348 -21.01 3.88 -8.03
C ILE A 348 -19.73 3.79 -7.18
N ILE A 349 -18.56 4.13 -7.75
CA ILE A 349 -17.29 4.15 -7.02
C ILE A 349 -17.35 5.11 -5.83
N LEU A 350 -17.95 6.29 -6.00
CA LEU A 350 -18.08 7.27 -4.94
C LEU A 350 -18.89 6.70 -3.76
N PHE A 351 -20.05 6.09 -4.04
CA PHE A 351 -20.88 5.44 -3.02
C PHE A 351 -20.17 4.28 -2.33
N LEU A 352 -19.44 3.45 -3.07
CA LEU A 352 -18.64 2.37 -2.48
C LEU A 352 -17.52 2.91 -1.58
N GLY A 353 -16.86 4.01 -1.98
CA GLY A 353 -15.83 4.67 -1.18
C GLY A 353 -16.36 5.31 0.11
N MET A 354 -17.65 5.66 0.14
CA MET A 354 -18.34 6.15 1.33
C MET A 354 -18.59 5.08 2.40
N GLY A 355 -18.31 3.80 2.13
CA GLY A 355 -18.31 2.73 3.12
C GLY A 355 -19.56 2.74 4.01
N ARG A 356 -19.40 2.88 5.33
CA ARG A 356 -20.51 2.89 6.31
C ARG A 356 -21.58 3.97 6.07
N TYR A 357 -21.27 5.03 5.32
CA TYR A 357 -22.22 6.10 5.00
C TYR A 357 -23.10 5.77 3.77
N PHE A 358 -22.81 4.67 3.07
CA PHE A 358 -23.64 4.12 2.02
C PHE A 358 -24.36 2.87 2.55
N PRO A 359 -25.69 2.89 2.72
CA PRO A 359 -26.44 1.75 3.27
C PRO A 359 -26.20 0.42 2.54
N GLY A 360 -25.97 0.47 1.22
CA GLY A 360 -25.67 -0.72 0.42
C GLY A 360 -24.31 -1.36 0.72
N TYR A 361 -23.38 -0.67 1.39
CA TYR A 361 -22.08 -1.24 1.72
C TYR A 361 -22.20 -2.37 2.75
N LYS A 362 -23.09 -2.23 3.74
CA LYS A 362 -23.32 -3.28 4.74
C LYS A 362 -23.83 -4.56 4.09
N PHE A 363 -24.74 -4.45 3.12
CA PHE A 363 -25.19 -5.61 2.33
C PHE A 363 -24.03 -6.33 1.64
N LEU A 364 -23.12 -5.59 0.99
CA LEU A 364 -21.95 -6.16 0.30
C LEU A 364 -20.97 -6.85 1.27
N TYR A 365 -20.83 -6.29 2.47
CA TYR A 365 -20.01 -6.84 3.54
C TYR A 365 -20.63 -8.13 4.09
N ASP A 366 -21.92 -8.11 4.47
CA ASP A 366 -22.60 -9.23 5.13
C ASP A 366 -22.74 -10.45 4.20
N HIS A 367 -22.90 -10.24 2.88
CA HIS A 367 -22.93 -11.32 1.88
C HIS A 367 -21.54 -11.80 1.45
N GLN A 368 -20.50 -11.38 2.16
CA GLN A 368 -19.13 -11.82 1.95
C GLN A 368 -18.62 -11.68 0.50
N LEU A 369 -19.05 -10.64 -0.23
CA LEU A 369 -18.62 -10.38 -1.61
C LEU A 369 -17.17 -9.81 -1.68
N GLY A 370 -16.25 -10.33 -0.85
CA GLY A 370 -14.87 -9.90 -0.70
C GLY A 370 -14.65 -8.67 0.18
N PHE A 371 -15.68 -7.85 0.44
CA PHE A 371 -15.56 -6.61 1.22
C PHE A 371 -15.22 -6.82 2.71
N HIS A 372 -15.48 -8.01 3.27
CA HIS A 372 -15.14 -8.39 4.65
C HIS A 372 -13.64 -8.68 4.86
N MET A 373 -12.89 -8.86 3.76
CA MET A 373 -11.45 -9.15 3.80
C MET A 373 -10.59 -7.88 3.85
N PHE A 374 -11.20 -6.70 3.67
CA PHE A 374 -10.48 -5.44 3.46
C PHE A 374 -10.93 -4.34 4.43
N ARG A 375 -10.01 -3.41 4.68
CA ARG A 375 -10.25 -2.17 5.42
C ARG A 375 -9.98 -0.97 4.52
N VAL A 376 -10.49 0.21 4.86
CA VAL A 376 -10.29 1.45 4.08
C VAL A 376 -11.09 1.47 2.76
N PRO A 377 -12.42 1.59 2.82
CA PRO A 377 -13.29 1.66 1.63
C PRO A 377 -12.89 2.78 0.67
N GLN A 378 -12.43 3.92 1.19
CA GLN A 378 -12.03 5.07 0.37
C GLN A 378 -10.87 4.77 -0.61
N MET A 379 -10.13 3.66 -0.43
CA MET A 379 -9.10 3.28 -1.40
C MET A 379 -9.65 3.12 -2.81
N ILE A 380 -10.93 2.76 -2.99
CA ILE A 380 -11.56 2.65 -4.32
C ILE A 380 -11.57 3.98 -5.10
N LEU A 381 -11.42 5.12 -4.43
CA LEU A 381 -11.55 6.46 -5.01
C LEU A 381 -10.43 6.81 -6.02
N TYR A 382 -9.36 6.03 -6.13
CA TYR A 382 -8.43 6.18 -7.27
C TYR A 382 -9.15 5.98 -8.62
N LEU A 383 -10.17 5.11 -8.65
CA LEU A 383 -11.00 4.90 -9.84
C LEU A 383 -11.94 6.08 -10.10
N PHE A 384 -12.33 6.82 -9.06
CA PHE A 384 -13.08 8.07 -9.22
C PHE A 384 -12.18 9.15 -9.85
N ALA A 385 -10.92 9.26 -9.42
CA ALA A 385 -9.93 10.12 -10.05
C ALA A 385 -9.71 9.72 -11.52
N PHE A 386 -9.56 8.42 -11.82
CA PHE A 386 -9.47 7.89 -13.19
C PHE A 386 -10.68 8.27 -14.05
N ALA A 387 -11.90 7.99 -13.58
CA ALA A 387 -13.12 8.25 -14.33
C ALA A 387 -13.33 9.76 -14.55
N THR A 388 -13.05 10.59 -13.55
CA THR A 388 -13.15 12.04 -13.63
C THR A 388 -12.13 12.63 -14.60
N ALA A 389 -10.88 12.16 -14.58
CA ALA A 389 -9.86 12.58 -15.54
C ALA A 389 -10.23 12.19 -16.98
N ALA A 390 -10.79 10.99 -17.19
CA ALA A 390 -11.29 10.56 -18.50
C ALA A 390 -12.47 11.43 -18.97
N LEU A 391 -13.44 11.73 -18.09
CA LEU A 391 -14.52 12.67 -18.38
C LEU A 391 -13.98 14.06 -18.72
N ALA A 392 -13.01 14.55 -17.96
CA ALA A 392 -12.35 15.83 -18.21
C ALA A 392 -11.69 15.87 -19.60
N GLY A 393 -11.10 14.77 -20.08
CA GLY A 393 -10.58 14.72 -21.46
C GLY A 393 -11.64 14.87 -22.54
N PHE A 394 -12.83 14.29 -22.36
CA PHE A 394 -13.98 14.52 -23.26
C PHE A 394 -14.47 15.98 -23.20
N GLY A 395 -14.50 16.55 -21.99
CA GLY A 395 -14.88 17.95 -21.79
C GLY A 395 -13.91 18.91 -22.42
N ALA A 396 -12.61 18.64 -22.30
CA ALA A 396 -11.56 19.40 -22.95
C ALA A 396 -11.61 19.27 -24.48
N GLU A 397 -11.82 18.07 -25.04
CA GLU A 397 -12.08 17.91 -26.48
C GLU A 397 -13.23 18.79 -26.95
N TRP A 398 -14.36 18.75 -26.23
CA TRP A 398 -15.51 19.58 -26.56
C TRP A 398 -15.18 21.07 -26.43
N PHE A 399 -14.45 21.44 -25.39
CA PHE A 399 -14.09 22.83 -25.13
C PHE A 399 -13.22 23.42 -26.25
N PHE A 400 -12.25 22.65 -26.74
CA PHE A 400 -11.38 23.08 -27.83
C PHE A 400 -11.95 22.84 -29.24
N SER A 401 -13.05 22.12 -29.39
CA SER A 401 -13.76 21.90 -30.67
C SER A 401 -14.48 23.15 -31.18
N ASP A 402 -14.87 23.19 -32.45
CA ASP A 402 -15.65 24.30 -33.00
C ASP A 402 -17.10 24.30 -32.53
N TRP A 403 -17.64 25.50 -32.24
CA TRP A 403 -18.94 25.67 -31.61
C TRP A 403 -19.96 26.37 -32.49
N SER A 404 -21.22 25.95 -32.37
CA SER A 404 -22.37 26.69 -32.87
C SER A 404 -22.82 27.78 -31.89
N LYS A 405 -23.63 28.74 -32.36
CA LYS A 405 -24.22 29.80 -31.50
C LYS A 405 -24.98 29.22 -30.29
N ALA A 406 -25.70 28.11 -30.46
CA ALA A 406 -26.43 27.44 -29.39
C ALA A 406 -25.52 26.86 -28.30
N LYS A 407 -24.38 26.26 -28.66
CA LYS A 407 -23.37 25.77 -27.70
C LYS A 407 -22.77 26.92 -26.90
N THR A 408 -22.50 28.04 -27.57
CA THR A 408 -21.98 29.27 -26.94
C THR A 408 -22.95 29.80 -25.88
N LYS A 409 -24.26 29.87 -26.19
CA LYS A 409 -25.28 30.30 -25.22
C LYS A 409 -25.31 29.39 -23.98
N ARG A 410 -25.26 28.06 -24.17
CA ARG A 410 -25.28 27.12 -23.03
C ARG A 410 -24.03 27.20 -22.18
N LEU A 411 -22.84 27.41 -22.78
CA LEU A 411 -21.63 27.65 -22.00
C LEU A 411 -21.75 28.91 -21.15
N ARG A 412 -22.28 30.01 -21.70
CA ARG A 412 -22.53 31.23 -20.90
C ARG A 412 -23.37 30.93 -19.68
N VAL A 413 -24.43 30.12 -19.80
CA VAL A 413 -25.26 29.72 -18.66
C VAL A 413 -24.45 28.95 -17.62
N VAL A 414 -23.62 27.99 -18.03
CA VAL A 414 -22.78 27.23 -17.09
C VAL A 414 -21.74 28.12 -16.41
N LEU A 415 -21.11 29.05 -17.15
CA LEU A 415 -20.16 30.00 -16.57
C LEU A 415 -20.86 30.97 -15.61
N LEU A 416 -22.04 31.49 -15.96
CA LEU A 416 -22.83 32.36 -15.09
C LEU A 416 -23.32 31.63 -13.84
N ALA A 417 -23.70 30.35 -13.95
CA ALA A 417 -24.02 29.51 -12.79
C ALA A 417 -22.78 29.33 -11.90
N GLY A 418 -21.61 29.08 -12.50
CA GLY A 418 -20.33 29.01 -11.77
C GLY A 418 -20.00 30.33 -11.05
N ILE A 419 -20.20 31.47 -11.70
CA ILE A 419 -20.04 32.81 -11.10
C ILE A 419 -21.05 33.00 -9.97
N GLY A 420 -22.31 32.60 -10.15
CA GLY A 420 -23.33 32.67 -9.10
C GLY A 420 -22.96 31.84 -7.88
N CYS A 421 -22.46 30.61 -8.07
CA CYS A 421 -21.94 29.78 -6.97
C CYS A 421 -20.75 30.45 -6.27
N LEU A 422 -19.83 31.09 -7.02
CA LEU A 422 -18.73 31.84 -6.43
C LEU A 422 -19.19 33.07 -5.65
N MET A 423 -20.19 33.79 -6.15
CA MET A 423 -20.77 34.93 -5.43
C MET A 423 -21.40 34.47 -4.12
N LEU A 424 -22.10 33.34 -4.12
CA LEU A 424 -22.65 32.75 -2.89
C LEU A 424 -21.55 32.35 -1.89
N SER A 425 -20.44 31.75 -2.35
CA SER A 425 -19.31 31.45 -1.46
C SER A 425 -18.61 32.70 -0.96
N TRP A 426 -18.45 33.75 -1.78
CA TRP A 426 -17.93 35.04 -1.34
C TRP A 426 -18.83 35.73 -0.32
N THR A 427 -20.14 35.74 -0.55
CA THR A 427 -21.12 36.26 0.41
C THR A 427 -21.03 35.50 1.73
N PHE A 428 -20.89 34.18 1.69
CA PHE A 428 -20.66 33.40 2.90
C PHE A 428 -19.39 33.85 3.63
N ILE A 429 -18.25 34.01 2.94
CA ILE A 429 -16.99 34.47 3.55
C ILE A 429 -17.12 35.87 4.15
N VAL A 430 -17.76 36.81 3.47
CA VAL A 430 -17.90 38.21 3.93
C VAL A 430 -18.85 38.31 5.12
N LEU A 431 -19.95 37.54 5.11
CA LEU A 431 -20.88 37.50 6.23
C LEU A 431 -20.37 36.64 7.39
N PHE A 432 -19.39 35.76 7.15
CA PHE A 432 -18.90 34.82 8.15
C PHE A 432 -18.37 35.51 9.42
N PRO A 433 -17.52 36.54 9.34
CA PRO A 433 -17.07 37.33 10.50
C PRO A 433 -18.17 38.14 11.20
N HIS A 434 -19.36 38.27 10.60
CA HIS A 434 -20.48 39.04 11.13
C HIS A 434 -21.58 38.15 11.74
N PHE A 435 -21.47 36.82 11.60
CA PHE A 435 -22.22 35.91 12.46
C PHE A 435 -21.76 36.13 13.91
N GLU A 436 -22.71 36.17 14.86
CA GLU A 436 -22.40 36.43 16.26
C GLU A 436 -21.21 35.59 16.76
N PRO A 437 -20.36 36.12 17.66
CA PRO A 437 -19.31 35.33 18.32
C PRO A 437 -19.84 34.02 18.95
N GLY A 438 -21.12 34.00 19.37
CA GLY A 438 -21.81 32.81 19.87
C GLY A 438 -22.08 31.71 18.82
N LEU A 439 -21.93 31.98 17.52
CA LEU A 439 -21.93 30.93 16.50
C LEU A 439 -20.68 30.05 16.64
N LEU A 440 -19.52 30.60 17.00
CA LEU A 440 -18.32 29.81 17.31
C LEU A 440 -18.50 28.96 18.58
N GLU A 441 -19.25 29.47 19.57
CA GLU A 441 -19.68 28.70 20.75
C GLU A 441 -20.71 27.61 20.43
N ARG A 442 -21.37 27.64 19.25
CA ARG A 442 -22.29 26.60 18.75
C ARG A 442 -21.67 25.65 17.72
N PHE A 443 -20.49 25.95 17.18
CA PHE A 443 -19.65 25.05 16.36
C PHE A 443 -18.62 24.16 17.10
N PRO A 444 -18.52 24.10 18.46
CA PRO A 444 -17.37 23.50 19.13
C PRO A 444 -17.30 22.00 18.92
N GLY A 445 -18.42 21.27 18.86
CA GLY A 445 -18.38 19.81 18.69
C GLY A 445 -17.67 19.33 17.41
N ILE A 446 -17.62 20.15 16.36
CA ILE A 446 -16.95 19.82 15.10
C ILE A 446 -15.48 20.27 15.11
N LEU A 447 -15.22 21.50 15.55
CA LEU A 447 -13.85 22.05 15.58
C LEU A 447 -13.03 21.52 16.76
N LEU A 448 -13.66 21.05 17.84
CA LEU A 448 -13.01 20.38 18.99
C LEU A 448 -12.86 18.86 18.79
N ARG A 449 -13.22 18.31 17.63
CA ARG A 449 -13.02 16.88 17.32
C ARG A 449 -11.58 16.46 17.60
N LYS A 450 -11.42 15.21 18.05
CA LYS A 450 -10.13 14.65 18.47
C LYS A 450 -9.49 15.40 19.65
N GLY A 451 -10.30 15.95 20.56
CA GLY A 451 -9.83 16.57 21.81
C GLY A 451 -9.01 17.85 21.59
N ALA A 452 -9.32 18.63 20.56
CA ALA A 452 -8.56 19.84 20.26
C ALA A 452 -8.78 20.94 21.31
N THR A 453 -7.72 21.68 21.63
CA THR A 453 -7.83 22.88 22.47
C THR A 453 -8.54 24.01 21.72
N PRO A 454 -9.07 25.03 22.41
CA PRO A 454 -9.64 26.22 21.78
C PRO A 454 -8.68 26.90 20.79
N GLU A 455 -7.38 26.94 21.08
CA GLU A 455 -6.35 27.50 20.20
C GLU A 455 -6.22 26.70 18.91
N LEU A 456 -6.19 25.37 18.99
CA LEU A 456 -6.16 24.51 17.81
C LEU A 456 -7.47 24.59 17.01
N ALA A 457 -8.62 24.78 17.67
CA ALA A 457 -9.90 25.00 17.01
C ALA A 457 -9.92 26.34 16.24
N ALA A 458 -9.32 27.39 16.78
CA ALA A 458 -9.13 28.66 16.07
C ALA A 458 -8.23 28.48 14.84
N ALA A 459 -7.08 27.81 14.99
CA ALA A 459 -6.18 27.51 13.88
C ALA A 459 -6.86 26.66 12.78
N ARG A 460 -7.74 25.74 13.16
CA ARG A 460 -8.57 24.96 12.21
C ARG A 460 -9.48 25.87 11.39
N LEU A 461 -10.14 26.82 12.04
CA LEU A 461 -11.02 27.77 11.38
C LEU A 461 -10.25 28.70 10.43
N ASP A 462 -9.11 29.25 10.86
CA ASP A 462 -8.26 30.10 10.02
C ASP A 462 -7.80 29.36 8.77
N ASN A 463 -7.42 28.09 8.92
CA ASN A 463 -7.08 27.24 7.79
C ASN A 463 -8.29 26.99 6.87
N ILE A 464 -9.49 26.72 7.39
CA ILE A 464 -10.71 26.57 6.57
C ILE A 464 -10.94 27.84 5.74
N ILE A 465 -10.93 29.01 6.38
CA ILE A 465 -11.17 30.30 5.73
C ILE A 465 -10.09 30.55 4.65
N SER A 466 -8.82 30.36 4.99
CA SER A 466 -7.69 30.58 4.08
C SER A 466 -7.77 29.68 2.83
N ASN A 467 -8.11 28.41 3.01
CA ASN A 467 -8.27 27.48 1.88
C ASN A 467 -9.52 27.78 1.05
N ILE A 468 -10.61 28.27 1.66
CA ILE A 468 -11.80 28.72 0.92
C ILE A 468 -11.48 29.98 0.10
N ILE A 469 -10.72 30.94 0.65
CA ILE A 469 -10.28 32.13 -0.09
C ILE A 469 -9.43 31.71 -1.30
N LEU A 470 -8.44 30.84 -1.09
CA LEU A 470 -7.59 30.33 -2.17
C LEU A 470 -8.42 29.61 -3.24
N PHE A 471 -9.37 28.77 -2.84
CA PHE A 471 -10.32 28.12 -3.74
C PHE A 471 -11.08 29.16 -4.58
N ASN A 472 -11.62 30.22 -3.97
CA ASN A 472 -12.35 31.25 -4.69
C ASN A 472 -11.46 31.99 -5.71
N VAL A 473 -10.20 32.27 -5.36
CA VAL A 473 -9.23 32.88 -6.27
C VAL A 473 -8.96 31.96 -7.46
N LEU A 474 -8.59 30.71 -7.22
CA LEU A 474 -8.27 29.74 -8.26
C LEU A 474 -9.49 29.40 -9.14
N CYS A 475 -10.68 29.34 -8.54
CA CYS A 475 -11.93 29.12 -9.25
C CYS A 475 -12.28 30.32 -10.14
N SER A 476 -12.09 31.54 -9.64
CA SER A 476 -12.28 32.77 -10.42
C SER A 476 -11.32 32.83 -11.61
N LEU A 477 -10.04 32.51 -11.39
CA LEU A 477 -9.04 32.41 -12.46
C LEU A 477 -9.41 31.34 -13.49
N SER A 478 -9.90 30.19 -13.03
CA SER A 478 -10.36 29.10 -13.90
C SER A 478 -11.54 29.53 -14.76
N LEU A 479 -12.57 30.13 -14.17
CA LEU A 479 -13.73 30.64 -14.91
C LEU A 479 -13.35 31.77 -15.86
N PHE A 480 -12.39 32.64 -15.49
CA PHE A 480 -11.87 33.67 -16.37
C PHE A 480 -11.20 33.06 -17.60
N VAL A 481 -10.26 32.12 -17.42
CA VAL A 481 -9.58 31.42 -18.53
C VAL A 481 -10.58 30.67 -19.41
N LEU A 482 -11.58 30.00 -18.81
CA LEU A 482 -12.64 29.31 -19.55
C LEU A 482 -13.56 30.31 -20.28
N GLY A 483 -13.79 31.49 -19.71
CA GLY A 483 -14.59 32.57 -20.27
C GLY A 483 -13.92 33.29 -21.45
N LEU A 484 -12.58 33.32 -21.52
CA LEU A 484 -11.85 33.84 -22.68
C LEU A 484 -12.23 33.14 -23.99
N ARG A 485 -12.71 31.89 -23.90
CA ARG A 485 -13.21 31.13 -25.04
C ARG A 485 -14.48 31.74 -25.66
N LEU A 486 -15.17 32.64 -24.96
CA LEU A 486 -16.29 33.42 -25.49
C LEU A 486 -15.85 34.64 -26.32
N LYS A 487 -14.56 35.03 -26.25
CA LYS A 487 -13.96 36.11 -27.06
C LYS A 487 -13.22 35.52 -28.28
N GLU A 488 -12.94 36.37 -29.27
CA GLU A 488 -12.50 36.07 -30.64
C GLU A 488 -11.43 34.97 -30.84
N HIS A 489 -11.32 34.46 -32.07
CA HIS A 489 -10.48 33.32 -32.45
C HIS A 489 -8.96 33.47 -32.18
N LEU A 490 -8.42 34.68 -32.03
CA LEU A 490 -6.99 34.91 -31.80
C LEU A 490 -6.50 34.41 -30.43
N LEU A 491 -7.34 34.46 -29.40
CA LEU A 491 -6.98 34.01 -28.04
C LEU A 491 -6.95 32.49 -27.88
N LEU A 492 -7.59 31.75 -28.80
CA LEU A 492 -7.66 30.29 -28.76
C LEU A 492 -6.29 29.63 -28.67
N ARG A 493 -5.26 30.25 -29.30
CA ARG A 493 -3.87 29.78 -29.32
C ARG A 493 -3.21 29.78 -27.94
N TRP A 494 -3.61 30.70 -27.07
CA TRP A 494 -3.01 30.90 -25.76
C TRP A 494 -3.82 30.25 -24.64
N ILE A 495 -5.14 30.06 -24.84
CA ILE A 495 -6.02 29.41 -23.85
C ILE A 495 -5.51 28.00 -23.47
N GLY A 496 -5.00 27.22 -24.44
CA GLY A 496 -4.44 25.91 -24.12
C GLY A 496 -3.23 25.95 -23.18
N LEU A 497 -2.34 26.94 -23.37
CA LEU A 497 -1.19 27.16 -22.48
C LEU A 497 -1.64 27.67 -21.12
N ALA A 498 -2.62 28.58 -21.08
CA ALA A 498 -3.20 29.09 -19.84
C ALA A 498 -3.88 27.98 -19.01
N VAL A 499 -4.62 27.07 -19.66
CA VAL A 499 -5.24 25.90 -18.99
C VAL A 499 -4.18 25.01 -18.35
N VAL A 500 -3.10 24.67 -19.08
CA VAL A 500 -2.03 23.82 -18.53
C VAL A 500 -1.30 24.55 -17.41
N SER A 501 -0.93 25.82 -17.60
CA SER A 501 -0.17 26.59 -16.61
C SER A 501 -0.98 26.80 -15.33
N LEU A 502 -2.26 27.17 -15.44
CA LEU A 502 -3.15 27.34 -14.30
C LEU A 502 -3.34 26.01 -13.57
N TYR A 503 -3.51 24.89 -14.29
CA TYR A 503 -3.60 23.58 -13.67
C TYR A 503 -2.33 23.22 -12.91
N LEU A 504 -1.14 23.45 -13.48
CA LEU A 504 0.14 23.18 -12.82
C LEU A 504 0.35 24.02 -11.56
N VAL A 505 -0.09 25.29 -11.55
CA VAL A 505 -0.06 26.14 -10.36
C VAL A 505 -1.04 25.63 -9.30
N ASP A 506 -2.28 25.37 -9.70
CA ASP A 506 -3.37 24.89 -8.84
C ASP A 506 -2.99 23.57 -8.15
N ILE A 507 -2.63 22.55 -8.94
CA ILE A 507 -2.28 21.24 -8.41
C ILE A 507 -0.89 21.21 -7.78
N GLY A 508 0.04 22.05 -8.26
CA GLY A 508 1.41 22.12 -7.75
C GLY A 508 1.48 22.64 -6.32
N TRP A 509 0.68 23.66 -5.99
CA TRP A 509 0.55 24.15 -4.61
C TRP A 509 0.08 23.05 -3.65
N PHE A 510 -0.88 22.23 -4.08
CA PHE A 510 -1.37 21.12 -3.28
C PHE A 510 -0.31 20.00 -3.17
N ASN A 511 0.25 19.56 -4.29
CA ASN A 511 1.20 18.45 -4.34
C ASN A 511 2.51 18.76 -3.61
N ALA A 512 2.97 20.00 -3.60
CA ALA A 512 4.16 20.41 -2.85
C ALA A 512 4.09 20.03 -1.35
N LYS A 513 2.89 19.88 -0.78
CA LYS A 513 2.69 19.42 0.59
C LYS A 513 3.04 17.95 0.81
N PHE A 514 3.16 17.15 -0.23
CA PHE A 514 3.42 15.70 -0.15
C PHE A 514 4.72 15.28 -0.84
N LEU A 515 5.40 16.20 -1.52
CA LEU A 515 6.70 15.97 -2.15
C LEU A 515 7.79 16.39 -1.17
N ASP A 516 8.22 15.45 -0.35
CA ASP A 516 9.24 15.65 0.67
C ASP A 516 10.35 14.61 0.51
N THR A 517 11.59 15.06 0.68
CA THR A 517 12.78 14.20 0.64
C THR A 517 13.68 14.54 1.81
N ILE A 518 14.44 13.55 2.26
CA ILE A 518 15.45 13.71 3.31
C ILE A 518 16.77 13.11 2.83
N PRO A 519 17.92 13.72 3.18
CA PRO A 519 19.20 13.13 2.90
C PRO A 519 19.26 11.74 3.51
N LEU A 520 19.67 10.77 2.71
CA LEU A 520 20.06 9.47 3.23
C LEU A 520 21.48 9.63 3.76
N GLU A 521 21.66 10.27 4.91
CA GLU A 521 22.98 10.27 5.52
C GLU A 521 23.28 8.82 5.93
N GLU A 522 24.46 8.31 5.57
CA GLU A 522 24.95 7.06 6.13
C GLU A 522 24.84 7.11 7.67
N SER A 523 25.01 8.25 8.32
CA SER A 523 24.77 8.41 9.76
C SER A 523 23.36 8.08 10.27
N HIS A 524 22.32 8.13 9.43
CA HIS A 524 20.97 7.72 9.83
C HIS A 524 20.84 6.19 9.97
N TYR A 525 21.74 5.41 9.35
CA TYR A 525 21.65 3.94 9.31
C TYR A 525 23.00 3.17 9.45
N ILE A 526 24.14 3.87 9.43
CA ILE A 526 25.53 3.39 9.26
C ILE A 526 26.53 4.18 10.15
N ALA A 527 26.18 5.32 10.78
CA ALA A 527 27.08 5.87 11.81
C ALA A 527 27.13 4.92 12.99
N GLU A 528 28.21 4.15 13.05
CA GLU A 528 28.76 3.57 14.25
C GLU A 528 28.99 4.67 15.28
N ASN A 529 27.97 4.94 16.11
CA ASN A 529 27.93 4.60 17.53
C ASN A 529 27.04 5.60 18.30
N ASP A 530 25.81 5.18 18.56
CA ASP A 530 24.94 5.61 19.66
C ASP A 530 24.40 4.38 20.41
N ALA A 531 24.97 3.19 20.15
CA ALA A 531 24.62 1.82 20.59
C ALA A 531 23.15 1.38 20.58
N ILE A 532 22.23 2.21 21.03
CA ILE A 532 20.82 1.99 21.20
C ILE A 532 20.16 3.36 21.23
N ARG A 533 19.37 3.67 20.21
CA ARG A 533 18.27 4.61 20.38
C ARG A 533 17.06 4.07 19.67
N TYR A 534 16.47 3.07 20.32
CA TYR A 534 15.05 2.77 20.49
C TYR A 534 14.88 1.27 20.70
N CYS A 535 14.76 0.81 21.96
CA CYS A 535 13.99 -0.41 22.20
C CYS A 535 12.50 -0.08 22.28
N LYS A 536 12.03 0.25 21.09
CA LYS A 536 10.66 0.24 20.56
C LYS A 536 10.76 0.61 19.07
N ASP A 537 11.91 0.37 18.44
CA ASP A 537 12.07 0.65 17.02
C ASP A 537 11.40 -0.48 16.27
N VAL A 538 10.27 -0.16 15.66
CA VAL A 538 9.53 -1.12 14.85
C VAL A 538 10.22 -1.27 13.48
N SER A 539 11.27 -0.50 13.14
CA SER A 539 11.90 -0.58 11.81
C SER A 539 12.68 -1.88 11.54
N ASN A 540 12.82 -2.22 10.25
CA ASN A 540 13.58 -3.38 9.76
C ASN A 540 15.07 -3.08 9.55
N LYS A 541 15.63 -2.09 10.24
CA LYS A 541 17.00 -1.59 9.99
C LYS A 541 18.10 -2.62 10.12
N TYR A 542 17.91 -3.61 11.00
CA TYR A 542 18.87 -4.70 11.25
C TYR A 542 19.13 -5.59 10.03
N VAL A 543 18.22 -5.61 9.06
CA VAL A 543 18.40 -6.29 7.77
C VAL A 543 19.64 -5.77 7.04
N TYR A 544 19.93 -4.46 7.13
CA TYR A 544 21.10 -3.85 6.49
C TYR A 544 22.42 -4.48 6.97
N HIS A 545 22.50 -4.82 8.27
CA HIS A 545 23.68 -5.42 8.89
C HIS A 545 23.63 -6.95 8.95
N LYS A 546 22.60 -7.59 8.36
CA LYS A 546 22.36 -9.04 8.45
C LYS A 546 22.28 -9.53 9.90
N LEU A 547 21.78 -8.67 10.79
CA LEU A 547 21.51 -9.00 12.18
C LEU A 547 20.08 -9.55 12.30
N ALA A 548 19.96 -10.77 12.81
CA ALA A 548 18.65 -11.39 12.99
C ALA A 548 17.91 -10.76 14.18
N SER A 549 16.67 -10.34 13.95
CA SER A 549 15.80 -9.77 14.97
C SER A 549 14.55 -10.62 15.16
N VAL A 550 14.13 -10.75 16.42
CA VAL A 550 12.82 -11.32 16.79
C VAL A 550 11.68 -10.30 16.67
N SER A 551 11.98 -9.07 16.27
CA SER A 551 11.00 -8.01 16.06
C SER A 551 11.28 -7.25 14.77
N GLY A 552 10.23 -6.68 14.18
CA GLY A 552 10.31 -5.78 13.03
C GLY A 552 8.93 -5.39 12.50
N TYR A 553 8.90 -4.43 11.57
CA TYR A 553 7.66 -3.89 11.02
C TYR A 553 7.14 -4.77 9.89
N GLU A 554 5.93 -5.27 10.09
CA GLU A 554 5.09 -5.87 9.07
C GLU A 554 3.68 -5.31 9.16
N ALA A 555 3.11 -4.91 8.02
CA ALA A 555 1.75 -4.37 7.97
C ALA A 555 0.66 -5.45 8.22
N VAL A 556 1.02 -6.72 8.03
CA VAL A 556 0.23 -7.92 8.33
C VAL A 556 1.21 -8.96 8.83
N GLY A 557 1.08 -9.38 10.08
CA GLY A 557 1.95 -10.39 10.66
C GLY A 557 1.30 -11.77 10.70
N VAL A 558 2.04 -12.71 11.26
CA VAL A 558 1.59 -14.08 11.54
C VAL A 558 0.99 -14.13 12.94
N GLN A 559 -0.26 -14.60 13.05
CA GLN A 559 -1.06 -14.46 14.27
C GLN A 559 -0.44 -15.11 15.51
N TYR A 560 -0.01 -16.37 15.41
CA TYR A 560 0.62 -17.06 16.54
C TYR A 560 1.97 -16.45 16.95
N TYR A 561 2.67 -15.79 16.03
CA TYR A 561 3.91 -15.10 16.35
C TYR A 561 3.65 -13.80 17.11
N ASN A 562 2.66 -13.02 16.67
CA ASN A 562 2.22 -11.82 17.37
C ASN A 562 1.67 -12.15 18.77
N ASP A 563 0.92 -13.24 18.89
CA ASP A 563 0.45 -13.78 20.15
C ASP A 563 1.61 -14.16 21.09
N PHE A 564 2.67 -14.78 20.56
CA PHE A 564 3.89 -15.09 21.32
C PHE A 564 4.62 -13.83 21.79
N LEU A 565 4.84 -12.86 20.89
CA LEU A 565 5.47 -11.59 21.25
C LEU A 565 4.67 -10.84 22.32
N GLY A 566 3.34 -10.93 22.29
CA GLY A 566 2.46 -10.33 23.30
C GLY A 566 2.57 -10.95 24.70
N GLN A 567 3.09 -12.17 24.82
CA GLN A 567 3.36 -12.84 26.11
C GLN A 567 4.82 -12.71 26.56
N MET A 568 5.72 -12.23 25.69
CA MET A 568 7.13 -12.14 25.98
C MET A 568 7.42 -11.00 26.96
N ALA A 569 8.12 -11.31 28.05
CA ALA A 569 8.58 -10.35 29.04
C ALA A 569 10.02 -10.68 29.46
N LEU A 570 10.80 -9.68 29.84
CA LEU A 570 12.17 -9.90 30.32
C LEU A 570 12.15 -10.82 31.56
N GLY A 571 13.10 -11.75 31.60
CA GLY A 571 13.23 -12.74 32.67
C GLY A 571 12.35 -13.98 32.49
N THR A 572 11.51 -14.06 31.46
CA THR A 572 10.74 -15.28 31.17
C THR A 572 11.54 -16.24 30.25
N PRO A 573 11.28 -17.55 30.32
CA PRO A 573 11.91 -18.54 29.42
C PRO A 573 11.67 -18.26 27.92
N LEU A 574 10.64 -17.46 27.59
CA LEU A 574 10.29 -17.11 26.21
C LEU A 574 11.39 -16.31 25.51
N VAL A 575 12.14 -15.49 26.25
CA VAL A 575 13.26 -14.72 25.70
C VAL A 575 14.42 -15.66 25.35
N ASP A 576 14.66 -16.65 26.21
CA ASP A 576 15.78 -17.59 26.09
C ASP A 576 15.59 -18.52 24.89
N LEU A 577 14.36 -19.03 24.68
CA LEU A 577 14.05 -20.00 23.63
C LEU A 577 14.10 -19.44 22.20
N LEU A 578 13.96 -18.11 22.04
CA LEU A 578 14.05 -17.46 20.72
C LEU A 578 15.48 -17.13 20.30
N ASN A 579 16.49 -17.65 21.00
CA ASN A 579 17.91 -17.38 20.73
C ASN A 579 18.27 -15.88 20.85
N ILE A 580 17.61 -15.17 21.77
CA ILE A 580 17.86 -13.74 22.02
C ILE A 580 19.07 -13.60 22.94
N LYS A 581 20.26 -13.39 22.34
CA LYS A 581 21.51 -13.20 23.09
C LYS A 581 21.67 -11.77 23.59
N TYR A 582 21.29 -10.78 22.78
CA TYR A 582 21.44 -9.37 23.13
C TYR A 582 20.08 -8.69 23.12
N ILE A 583 19.81 -7.94 24.18
CA ILE A 583 18.60 -7.15 24.37
C ILE A 583 19.05 -5.70 24.47
N ILE A 584 18.53 -4.92 23.55
CA ILE A 584 18.77 -3.49 23.49
C ILE A 584 17.64 -2.83 24.29
N LEU A 585 17.88 -1.87 25.19
CA LEU A 585 16.83 -1.15 25.95
C LEU A 585 17.14 0.35 26.00
N PRO A 586 16.16 1.28 25.86
CA PRO A 586 16.43 2.71 26.03
C PRO A 586 16.97 3.00 27.43
N LYS A 587 17.83 4.01 27.57
CA LYS A 587 18.42 4.35 28.86
C LYS A 587 17.37 4.87 29.82
N HIS A 588 16.37 5.55 29.27
CA HIS A 588 15.31 6.16 30.00
C HIS A 588 13.97 5.69 29.44
N VAL A 589 13.06 5.33 30.32
CA VAL A 589 11.67 5.01 29.97
C VAL A 589 10.75 5.95 30.74
N GLU A 590 9.70 6.44 30.08
CA GLU A 590 8.63 7.14 30.78
C GLU A 590 7.66 6.11 31.39
N LEU A 591 7.50 6.16 32.71
CA LEU A 591 6.53 5.38 33.47
C LEU A 591 5.72 6.36 34.31
N ASP A 592 4.40 6.39 34.09
CA ASP A 592 3.47 7.28 34.80
C ASP A 592 3.85 8.78 34.77
N GLY A 593 4.54 9.21 33.71
CA GLY A 593 4.99 10.60 33.53
C GLY A 593 6.35 10.91 34.17
N GLU A 594 7.00 9.93 34.79
CA GLU A 594 8.36 10.05 35.32
C GLU A 594 9.38 9.36 34.42
N THR A 595 10.50 10.02 34.18
CA THR A 595 11.64 9.46 33.45
C THR A 595 12.45 8.56 34.38
N VAL A 596 12.35 7.25 34.18
CA VAL A 596 13.08 6.23 34.96
C VAL A 596 14.29 5.78 34.15
N GLU A 597 15.48 5.85 34.76
CA GLU A 597 16.69 5.27 34.19
C GLU A 597 16.65 3.74 34.30
N VAL A 598 16.84 3.05 33.18
CA VAL A 598 16.87 1.60 33.07
C VAL A 598 18.22 1.11 33.61
N GLY A 599 18.36 1.07 34.93
CA GLY A 599 19.67 0.93 35.56
C GLY A 599 19.64 0.27 36.94
N LYS A 600 19.22 -1.01 36.97
CA LYS A 600 19.57 -2.08 37.93
C LYS A 600 18.66 -3.29 37.66
N VAL A 601 18.76 -3.89 36.48
CA VAL A 601 18.00 -5.11 36.18
C VAL A 601 18.62 -6.26 36.99
N VAL A 602 17.88 -6.78 37.97
CA VAL A 602 18.21 -8.02 38.67
C VAL A 602 17.51 -9.16 37.94
N GLY A 603 18.29 -10.02 37.31
CA GLY A 603 17.85 -11.15 36.48
C GLY A 603 19.06 -11.79 35.81
N PRO A 604 18.91 -12.84 34.97
CA PRO A 604 20.02 -13.54 34.32
C PRO A 604 20.66 -12.75 33.17
N TYR A 605 20.73 -11.42 33.29
CA TYR A 605 21.18 -10.50 32.27
C TYR A 605 22.40 -9.74 32.76
N LYS A 606 23.41 -9.62 31.91
CA LYS A 606 24.61 -8.84 32.16
C LYS A 606 24.57 -7.57 31.32
N VAL A 607 24.71 -6.40 31.95
CA VAL A 607 24.92 -5.16 31.20
C VAL A 607 26.29 -5.23 30.53
N VAL A 608 26.31 -5.23 29.19
CA VAL A 608 27.53 -5.23 28.39
C VAL A 608 27.83 -3.86 27.78
N MET A 609 26.83 -2.98 27.73
CA MET A 609 27.00 -1.60 27.35
C MET A 609 25.96 -0.73 28.05
N ASP A 610 26.40 0.44 28.54
CA ASP A 610 25.56 1.45 29.18
C ASP A 610 26.05 2.82 28.72
N SER A 611 25.51 3.27 27.58
CA SER A 611 25.86 4.54 26.94
C SER A 611 24.59 5.36 26.69
N ASP A 612 24.25 5.65 25.44
CA ASP A 612 22.97 6.26 25.06
C ASP A 612 21.82 5.26 25.14
N ALA A 613 22.14 3.96 25.19
CA ALA A 613 21.36 3.05 26.00
C ALA A 613 22.04 1.77 26.49
N VAL A 614 21.20 0.85 26.99
CA VAL A 614 21.57 -0.30 27.80
C VAL A 614 21.46 -1.59 26.98
N VAL A 615 22.61 -2.18 26.65
CA VAL A 615 22.69 -3.50 26.01
C VAL A 615 22.85 -4.53 27.12
N LEU A 616 21.90 -5.46 27.17
CA LEU A 616 21.92 -6.62 28.06
C LEU A 616 22.32 -7.87 27.28
N GLU A 617 23.26 -8.62 27.81
CA GLU A 617 23.56 -9.98 27.38
C GLU A 617 22.73 -10.98 28.21
N ASN A 618 21.96 -11.81 27.52
CA ASN A 618 21.20 -12.91 28.11
C ASN A 618 22.13 -14.11 28.38
N LEU A 619 22.36 -14.40 29.67
CA LEU A 619 23.22 -15.51 30.09
C LEU A 619 22.51 -16.87 30.00
N ASN A 620 21.18 -16.87 29.91
CA ASN A 620 20.36 -18.07 29.81
C ASN A 620 19.93 -18.38 28.37
N VAL A 621 20.45 -17.67 27.37
CA VAL A 621 20.08 -17.86 25.97
C VAL A 621 20.24 -19.32 25.51
N LEU A 622 19.23 -19.85 24.83
CA LEU A 622 19.32 -21.15 24.16
C LEU A 622 19.97 -20.98 22.78
N PRO A 623 20.78 -21.95 22.33
CA PRO A 623 21.32 -21.90 20.98
C PRO A 623 20.20 -21.96 19.94
N ARG A 624 20.46 -21.46 18.72
CA ARG A 624 19.48 -21.41 17.62
C ARG A 624 18.82 -22.75 17.36
N ALA A 625 19.55 -23.84 17.52
CA ALA A 625 19.02 -25.19 17.48
C ALA A 625 19.50 -25.95 18.72
N TYR A 626 18.58 -26.66 19.37
CA TYR A 626 18.85 -27.44 20.57
C TYR A 626 18.00 -28.70 20.60
N VAL A 627 18.42 -29.68 21.40
CA VAL A 627 17.71 -30.96 21.55
C VAL A 627 17.07 -31.02 22.92
N VAL A 628 15.89 -31.62 22.99
CA VAL A 628 15.23 -32.00 24.24
C VAL A 628 14.71 -33.43 24.16
N HIS A 629 14.61 -34.10 25.31
CA HIS A 629 14.10 -35.48 25.38
C HIS A 629 12.73 -35.61 26.05
N ASN A 630 12.14 -34.50 26.49
CA ASN A 630 10.77 -34.48 27.04
C ASN A 630 9.88 -33.57 26.20
N ALA A 631 8.69 -34.05 25.85
CA ALA A 631 7.66 -33.26 25.18
C ALA A 631 6.38 -33.24 26.01
N VAL A 632 5.71 -32.09 26.01
CA VAL A 632 4.38 -31.90 26.60
C VAL A 632 3.45 -31.46 25.48
N LEU A 633 2.25 -32.01 25.42
CA LEU A 633 1.26 -31.58 24.45
C LEU A 633 0.44 -30.41 24.98
N ALA A 634 0.15 -29.45 24.10
CA ALA A 634 -0.82 -28.39 24.36
C ALA A 634 -1.83 -28.31 23.21
N GLN A 635 -3.12 -28.36 23.55
CA GLN A 635 -4.24 -28.34 22.60
C GLN A 635 -4.75 -26.92 22.32
N SER A 636 -4.36 -25.94 23.15
CA SER A 636 -4.78 -24.54 23.03
C SER A 636 -3.63 -23.56 23.26
N LYS A 637 -3.85 -22.30 22.86
CA LYS A 637 -2.94 -21.18 23.12
C LYS A 637 -2.75 -20.98 24.63
N GLU A 638 -3.84 -20.98 25.38
CA GLU A 638 -3.87 -20.75 26.82
C GLU A 638 -3.14 -21.87 27.56
N GLU A 639 -3.34 -23.12 27.13
CA GLU A 639 -2.61 -24.27 27.68
C GLU A 639 -1.12 -24.18 27.37
N ALA A 640 -0.73 -23.87 26.13
CA ALA A 640 0.68 -23.75 25.75
C ALA A 640 1.41 -22.69 26.60
N PHE A 641 0.85 -21.49 26.73
CA PHE A 641 1.46 -20.44 27.55
C PHE A 641 1.42 -20.75 29.05
N SER A 642 0.37 -21.40 29.56
CA SER A 642 0.32 -21.76 30.98
C SER A 642 1.39 -22.80 31.36
N ILE A 643 1.70 -23.75 30.46
CA ILE A 643 2.81 -24.69 30.61
C ILE A 643 4.15 -23.95 30.52
N MET A 644 4.36 -23.16 29.46
CA MET A 644 5.65 -22.53 29.16
C MET A 644 6.06 -21.46 30.17
N LEU A 645 5.10 -20.79 30.80
CA LEU A 645 5.34 -19.77 31.83
C LEU A 645 5.33 -20.35 33.24
N HIS A 646 5.10 -21.66 33.40
CA HIS A 646 5.13 -22.31 34.70
C HIS A 646 6.56 -22.28 35.29
N PRO A 647 6.77 -21.93 36.58
CA PRO A 647 8.10 -21.81 37.18
C PRO A 647 8.99 -23.07 37.09
N ASN A 648 8.37 -24.24 36.98
CA ASN A 648 9.07 -25.53 36.87
C ASN A 648 9.34 -25.96 35.41
N PHE A 649 8.95 -25.17 34.42
CA PHE A 649 9.19 -25.49 33.01
C PHE A 649 10.57 -24.98 32.59
N ASP A 650 11.49 -25.90 32.28
CA ASP A 650 12.79 -25.56 31.68
C ASP A 650 12.79 -25.88 30.19
N SER A 651 12.95 -24.85 29.36
CA SER A 651 13.01 -24.98 27.91
C SER A 651 14.25 -25.74 27.41
N ARG A 652 15.24 -26.01 28.29
CA ARG A 652 16.39 -26.89 28.01
C ARG A 652 16.05 -28.38 28.03
N GLU A 653 14.99 -28.76 28.72
CA GLU A 653 14.65 -30.16 28.96
C GLU A 653 13.28 -30.53 28.40
N PHE A 654 12.39 -29.54 28.24
CA PHE A 654 11.02 -29.71 27.76
C PHE A 654 10.73 -28.87 26.52
N VAL A 655 9.93 -29.43 25.62
CA VAL A 655 9.28 -28.73 24.51
C VAL A 655 7.77 -28.90 24.59
N VAL A 656 7.03 -27.85 24.28
CA VAL A 656 5.58 -27.93 24.09
C VAL A 656 5.28 -28.18 22.62
N LEU A 657 4.54 -29.23 22.28
CA LEU A 657 4.16 -29.59 20.91
C LEU A 657 2.65 -29.50 20.71
N ASP A 658 2.25 -29.26 19.45
CA ASP A 658 0.85 -29.24 19.04
C ASP A 658 0.26 -30.64 18.77
N LYS A 659 1.11 -31.66 18.60
CA LYS A 659 0.72 -33.06 18.33
C LYS A 659 1.81 -34.03 18.79
N GLU A 660 1.44 -35.30 18.97
CA GLU A 660 2.34 -36.38 19.40
C GLU A 660 3.50 -36.59 18.41
N PRO A 661 4.76 -36.64 18.86
CA PRO A 661 5.91 -36.85 17.99
C PRO A 661 6.03 -38.31 17.51
N GLN A 662 6.57 -38.51 16.30
CA GLN A 662 6.77 -39.84 15.70
C GLN A 662 8.05 -40.55 16.20
N VAL A 663 8.35 -40.44 17.49
CA VAL A 663 9.45 -41.14 18.17
C VAL A 663 8.99 -41.58 19.56
N THR A 664 9.60 -42.63 20.10
CA THR A 664 9.27 -43.06 21.46
C THR A 664 10.07 -42.21 22.43
N MET A 665 9.42 -41.23 23.04
CA MET A 665 10.05 -40.40 24.06
C MET A 665 10.40 -41.28 25.28
N THR A 666 11.68 -41.48 25.55
CA THR A 666 12.14 -42.24 26.72
C THR A 666 11.85 -41.46 28.00
N GLN A 667 11.07 -42.05 28.92
CA GLN A 667 10.65 -41.39 30.17
C GLN A 667 11.73 -41.30 31.27
N GLU A 668 12.99 -41.64 30.99
CA GLU A 668 14.03 -41.69 32.03
C GLU A 668 15.24 -40.79 31.71
N GLY A 669 15.28 -39.62 32.37
CA GLY A 669 16.45 -39.06 33.06
C GLY A 669 17.76 -38.80 32.29
N ILE A 670 17.82 -38.99 30.97
CA ILE A 670 19.02 -38.70 30.18
C ILE A 670 19.05 -37.20 29.91
N PRO A 671 20.04 -36.45 30.45
CA PRO A 671 20.08 -35.02 30.26
C PRO A 671 20.34 -34.69 28.79
N SER A 672 19.68 -33.65 28.29
CA SER A 672 19.82 -33.15 26.92
C SER A 672 21.28 -32.80 26.55
N SER A 673 22.14 -32.56 27.57
CA SER A 673 23.59 -32.33 27.43
C SER A 673 24.41 -33.45 26.79
N ARG A 674 23.87 -34.67 26.63
CA ARG A 674 24.55 -35.77 25.92
C ARG A 674 24.30 -35.79 24.42
N SER A 675 23.35 -34.98 23.95
CA SER A 675 23.07 -34.75 22.54
C SER A 675 23.74 -33.44 22.09
N SER A 676 24.12 -33.33 20.82
CA SER A 676 24.75 -32.12 20.28
C SER A 676 24.22 -31.77 18.91
N VAL A 677 24.18 -30.47 18.62
CA VAL A 677 23.73 -29.90 17.35
C VAL A 677 24.76 -28.90 16.87
N GLU A 678 25.17 -29.03 15.62
CA GLU A 678 26.05 -28.08 14.95
C GLU A 678 25.37 -27.62 13.66
N ILE A 679 25.11 -26.31 13.53
CA ILE A 679 24.61 -25.73 12.28
C ILE A 679 25.80 -25.57 11.32
N THR A 680 25.82 -26.37 10.26
CA THR A 680 26.91 -26.37 9.26
C THR A 680 26.67 -25.35 8.16
N HIS A 681 25.40 -25.05 7.86
CA HIS A 681 25.01 -24.09 6.85
C HIS A 681 23.72 -23.37 7.26
N TYR A 682 23.71 -22.05 7.14
CA TYR A 682 22.52 -21.23 7.40
C TYR A 682 22.43 -20.15 6.33
N VAL A 683 21.61 -20.39 5.31
CA VAL A 683 21.34 -19.46 4.21
C VAL A 683 19.83 -19.41 4.00
N THR A 684 19.34 -18.29 3.48
CA THR A 684 17.93 -17.90 3.34
C THR A 684 16.87 -19.02 3.35
N ARG A 685 16.96 -20.01 2.45
CA ARG A 685 15.99 -21.13 2.34
C ARG A 685 16.45 -22.44 2.97
N THR A 686 17.70 -22.57 3.39
CA THR A 686 18.30 -23.86 3.74
C THR A 686 19.12 -23.74 5.01
N ILE A 687 18.78 -24.59 5.98
CA ILE A 687 19.49 -24.73 7.23
C ILE A 687 19.93 -26.18 7.36
N ASN A 688 21.24 -26.42 7.30
CA ASN A 688 21.82 -27.74 7.46
C ASN A 688 22.47 -27.85 8.83
N MET A 689 22.26 -29.00 9.47
CA MET A 689 22.72 -29.29 10.81
C MET A 689 23.26 -30.71 10.89
N ASN A 690 24.34 -30.90 11.62
CA ASN A 690 24.76 -32.22 12.09
C ASN A 690 24.24 -32.40 13.52
N VAL A 691 23.53 -33.50 13.76
CA VAL A 691 22.95 -33.81 15.06
C VAL A 691 23.47 -35.15 15.55
N SER A 692 23.90 -35.21 16.80
CA SER A 692 24.21 -36.47 17.49
C SER A 692 23.25 -36.62 18.66
N MET A 693 22.36 -37.61 18.58
CA MET A 693 21.33 -37.91 19.56
C MET A 693 21.75 -39.08 20.46
N ALA A 694 21.78 -38.85 21.78
CA ALA A 694 22.08 -39.91 22.74
C ALA A 694 20.94 -40.94 22.86
N THR A 695 19.71 -40.48 22.70
CA THR A 695 18.45 -41.25 22.61
C THR A 695 17.50 -40.52 21.68
N ASP A 696 16.37 -41.14 21.35
CA ASP A 696 15.26 -40.48 20.67
C ASP A 696 14.90 -39.17 21.37
N GLY A 697 14.60 -38.14 20.58
CA GLY A 697 14.26 -36.83 21.11
C GLY A 697 13.79 -35.86 20.05
N ILE A 698 13.67 -34.61 20.44
CA ILE A 698 13.15 -33.53 19.61
C ILE A 698 14.26 -32.51 19.37
N LEU A 699 14.56 -32.25 18.10
CA LEU A 699 15.37 -31.11 17.69
C LEU A 699 14.45 -29.90 17.54
N VAL A 700 14.67 -28.87 18.36
CA VAL A 700 13.98 -27.59 18.29
C VAL A 700 14.86 -26.58 17.55
N LEU A 701 14.26 -25.87 16.61
CA LEU A 701 14.89 -24.80 15.83
C LEU A 701 14.17 -23.47 16.15
N SER A 702 14.90 -22.51 16.72
CA SER A 702 14.42 -21.15 17.05
C SER A 702 14.26 -20.27 15.81
N GLU A 703 13.50 -20.79 14.84
CA GLU A 703 13.01 -20.16 13.62
C GLU A 703 11.48 -20.19 13.67
N LYS A 704 10.82 -19.11 13.26
CA LYS A 704 9.35 -19.04 13.26
C LYS A 704 8.77 -20.21 12.45
N PHE A 705 7.84 -20.94 13.04
CA PHE A 705 7.05 -21.95 12.33
C PHE A 705 6.26 -21.28 11.23
N TYR A 706 6.33 -21.80 10.01
CA TYR A 706 5.57 -21.26 8.90
C TYR A 706 5.28 -22.35 7.86
N PRO A 707 4.04 -22.43 7.31
CA PRO A 707 3.72 -23.39 6.27
C PRO A 707 4.60 -23.22 5.02
N GLY A 708 5.31 -24.27 4.63
CA GLY A 708 6.19 -24.29 3.46
C GLY A 708 7.61 -24.77 3.76
N TRP A 709 8.00 -24.80 5.02
CA TRP A 709 9.20 -25.51 5.46
C TRP A 709 9.02 -27.02 5.32
N LYS A 710 10.09 -27.70 4.91
CA LYS A 710 10.25 -29.15 4.90
C LYS A 710 11.52 -29.50 5.66
N ALA A 711 11.53 -30.65 6.33
CA ALA A 711 12.69 -31.14 7.02
C ALA A 711 13.06 -32.54 6.53
N TYR A 712 14.34 -32.86 6.55
CA TYR A 712 14.88 -34.13 6.11
C TYR A 712 15.88 -34.66 7.14
N ILE A 713 15.84 -35.97 7.41
CA ILE A 713 16.83 -36.71 8.22
C ILE A 713 17.52 -37.69 7.28
N ASP A 714 18.83 -37.52 7.08
CA ASP A 714 19.62 -38.34 6.16
C ASP A 714 18.99 -38.47 4.76
N GLY A 715 18.40 -37.35 4.29
CA GLY A 715 17.72 -37.24 3.00
C GLY A 715 16.27 -37.74 2.97
N GLN A 716 15.73 -38.30 4.05
CA GLN A 716 14.33 -38.73 4.13
C GLN A 716 13.44 -37.64 4.75
N GLU A 717 12.33 -37.29 4.10
CA GLU A 717 11.42 -36.24 4.57
C GLU A 717 10.78 -36.64 5.91
N THR A 718 10.82 -35.74 6.89
CA THR A 718 10.22 -35.90 8.21
C THR A 718 9.19 -34.81 8.49
N GLU A 719 8.31 -35.07 9.45
CA GLU A 719 7.26 -34.15 9.85
C GLU A 719 7.82 -33.00 10.73
N ILE A 720 7.43 -31.77 10.39
CA ILE A 720 7.70 -30.59 11.23
C ILE A 720 6.52 -30.38 12.19
N TYR A 721 6.86 -30.14 13.45
CA TYR A 721 5.95 -29.82 14.55
C TYR A 721 6.00 -28.33 14.86
N LYS A 722 4.87 -27.75 15.26
CA LYS A 722 4.85 -26.40 15.81
C LYS A 722 5.18 -26.52 17.30
N ALA A 723 6.40 -26.14 17.64
CA ALA A 723 6.96 -26.23 18.98
C ALA A 723 6.89 -24.90 19.72
N ASN A 724 6.74 -24.95 21.04
CA ASN A 724 6.71 -23.79 21.94
C ASN A 724 5.79 -22.68 21.40
N TYR A 725 4.63 -23.10 20.89
CA TYR A 725 3.60 -22.30 20.22
C TYR A 725 3.99 -21.61 18.90
N THR A 726 5.27 -21.30 18.67
CA THR A 726 5.70 -20.38 17.59
C THR A 726 6.89 -20.85 16.75
N VAL A 727 7.72 -21.78 17.24
CA VAL A 727 8.95 -22.23 16.57
C VAL A 727 8.81 -23.62 15.94
N GLN A 728 9.82 -24.08 15.21
CA GLN A 728 9.79 -25.37 14.50
C GLN A 728 10.53 -26.45 15.28
N ALA A 729 10.06 -27.69 15.19
CA ALA A 729 10.78 -28.84 15.69
C ALA A 729 10.59 -30.08 14.82
N ILE A 730 11.51 -31.04 14.93
CA ILE A 730 11.40 -32.38 14.33
C ILE A 730 11.75 -33.46 15.34
N ALA A 731 11.16 -34.63 15.17
CA ALA A 731 11.52 -35.82 15.93
C ALA A 731 12.75 -36.47 15.29
N VAL A 732 13.80 -36.71 16.08
CA VAL A 732 15.08 -37.28 15.62
C VAL A 732 15.37 -38.55 16.42
N PRO A 733 15.61 -39.69 15.76
CA PRO A 733 15.95 -40.94 16.45
C PRO A 733 17.37 -40.87 17.04
N GLN A 734 17.68 -41.83 17.92
CA GLN A 734 19.04 -42.03 18.41
C GLN A 734 20.04 -42.26 17.27
N GLY A 735 21.20 -41.59 17.34
CA GLY A 735 22.27 -41.76 16.35
C GLY A 735 22.90 -40.45 15.91
N ARG A 736 23.70 -40.51 14.83
CA ARG A 736 24.24 -39.34 14.15
C ARG A 736 23.50 -39.13 12.85
N HIS A 737 23.00 -37.93 12.64
CA HIS A 737 22.14 -37.59 11.52
C HIS A 737 22.57 -36.27 10.88
N GLU A 738 22.43 -36.23 9.56
CA GLU A 738 22.42 -34.98 8.80
C GLU A 738 20.98 -34.49 8.69
N ILE A 739 20.72 -33.29 9.17
CA ILE A 739 19.40 -32.66 9.16
C ILE A 739 19.42 -31.50 8.18
N GLU A 740 18.43 -31.46 7.30
CA GLU A 740 18.20 -30.33 6.41
C GLU A 740 16.80 -29.77 6.62
N PHE A 741 16.69 -28.47 6.93
CA PHE A 741 15.46 -27.70 6.78
C PHE A 741 15.52 -26.91 5.48
N ARG A 742 14.48 -27.04 4.65
CA ARG A 742 14.37 -26.34 3.36
C ARG A 742 13.03 -25.64 3.24
N PHE A 743 13.04 -24.33 3.00
CA PHE A 743 11.84 -23.56 2.70
C PHE A 743 11.43 -23.72 1.24
N HIS A 744 10.39 -24.52 1.00
CA HIS A 744 9.89 -24.85 -0.33
C HIS A 744 8.35 -24.73 -0.40
N PRO A 745 7.81 -23.50 -0.38
CA PRO A 745 6.37 -23.28 -0.33
C PRO A 745 5.68 -23.80 -1.59
N LYS A 746 4.94 -24.92 -1.47
CA LYS A 746 4.27 -25.61 -2.58
C LYS A 746 3.40 -24.67 -3.42
N GLN A 747 2.71 -23.72 -2.77
CA GLN A 747 1.78 -22.80 -3.44
C GLN A 747 2.48 -21.78 -4.33
N TYR A 748 3.68 -21.34 -3.96
CA TYR A 748 4.51 -20.47 -4.79
C TYR A 748 4.91 -21.18 -6.08
N TRP A 749 5.47 -22.38 -5.94
CA TRP A 749 5.87 -23.18 -7.08
C TRP A 749 4.69 -23.60 -7.96
N LEU A 750 3.53 -23.94 -7.37
CA LEU A 750 2.28 -24.23 -8.10
C LEU A 750 1.77 -23.06 -8.95
N GLY A 751 2.04 -21.82 -8.54
CA GLY A 751 1.65 -20.67 -9.33
C GLY A 751 2.65 -20.29 -10.42
N PHE A 752 3.90 -20.77 -10.34
CA PHE A 752 4.97 -20.48 -11.31
C PHE A 752 4.87 -21.32 -12.61
N TRP A 753 4.04 -22.37 -12.64
CA TRP A 753 3.96 -23.38 -13.71
C TRP A 753 3.63 -22.85 -15.11
#